data_AF-A0A7Y3HAX8-F1
#
_entry.id   AF-A0A7Y3HAX8-F1
#
_cell.length_a   1.000
_cell.length_b   1.000
_cell.length_c   1.000
_cell.angle_alpha   90.00
_cell.angle_beta   90.00
_cell.angle_gamma   90.00
#
_symmetry.space_group_name_H-M   'P 1'
#
loop_
_entity.id
_entity.type
_entity.pdbx_description
1 polymer ?
#
loop_
_entity_poly.entity_id
_entity_poly.type
_entity_poly.pdbx_seq_one_letter_code
_entity_poly.pdbx_strand_id
1 'polypeptide(L)'
;MRAINHSLKLLTIVVVTALLIGLPALQAHDDSMPGNGRVPPHARDTMRAFADEHHHNEHLPAQSITSCAGGMAGGYPCSNIGLMAFLPLSQIGGGNGNDIWGWTDPLNGNEYAIMGLTNGTAFVDITDPVNPVYLGHLPPHSGVNNSSWRDVKVYNNHVFIGSEALGSGLQVMDLTVLRNVVTPPVTFAETHHSTPFSRSHNVVINEDSGFLYGVGANNCSGGLSIVDISTPASPVFAGCFSSDGYTHDAQCVNYTGPDATHFGKEICFAYNEDTLTIVDVTNKGAPVQISRTGYTNSEYSHQGWLTEDQAFVLMDDELDESRGTTSNTRTLIWDVSDLDNPVYMNDYIGPSTSIDHNQYIVGNHAFQANYRSGLRILDISDIANGNLVEVGFFDIYPSSDSANFNGAWSVYPYFASGNVIVSGIEQGLYILRPDLGTSNSPPTATILEPADGGPALSGNVPIRIDASDADDAPGSLDVEWNIDGGGWQSASWDGLEYTATWDSTTVLDGSHTLNARAIDSNLAEGSDAISVTTANGSPEFTVDAVNVSIVNGKGNRNQGFAVVMVSDGSAALDGVAISGTFSGGWDGSRSGTTDSSGEVSVNTPKVKNLSFIQFCVDSASKAGWTFNAAGSTLCGDSDGGGSAFGSVGGNVSDEVTAAGIPNASVSTDTGQSANTDSFGDYLISDVPVGNRTISVTASGYQSENASTTVNEGAMSIVDFALTETATGGSGSIKGTVTAQGGGKLSGVTVQVVGGSSSQTNKGGKYNIQNVPAGSQTVIASRPGYMSQQQVVNVQAGGTVTLNFTLAPSP
;
A
#
# COMPACT_ATOMS: atom_id res chain seq x y z
N MET A 1 -83.13 -60.23 -35.97
CA MET A 1 -82.73 -60.78 -37.28
C MET A 1 -82.64 -59.64 -38.29
N ARG A 2 -81.47 -59.49 -38.92
CA ARG A 2 -81.06 -58.66 -40.09
C ARG A 2 -81.72 -57.30 -40.40
N ALA A 3 -80.86 -56.28 -40.25
CA ALA A 3 -80.38 -55.32 -41.27
C ALA A 3 -81.22 -54.14 -41.76
N ILE A 4 -80.46 -53.07 -42.02
CA ILE A 4 -80.75 -51.75 -42.60
C ILE A 4 -81.24 -50.71 -41.59
N ASN A 5 -80.43 -49.65 -41.40
CA ASN A 5 -80.99 -48.36 -41.03
C ASN A 5 -80.16 -47.17 -41.57
N HIS A 6 -80.92 -46.18 -42.02
CA HIS A 6 -80.53 -44.92 -42.64
C HIS A 6 -80.04 -43.85 -41.65
N SER A 7 -79.28 -42.86 -42.16
CA SER A 7 -79.44 -41.39 -42.00
C SER A 7 -78.07 -40.68 -42.01
N LEU A 8 -77.82 -39.43 -42.42
CA LEU A 8 -78.46 -38.40 -43.28
C LEU A 8 -77.55 -37.14 -43.22
N LYS A 9 -77.46 -36.34 -44.32
CA LYS A 9 -77.10 -34.88 -44.42
C LYS A 9 -75.66 -34.41 -44.05
N LEU A 10 -75.06 -33.33 -44.57
CA LEU A 10 -75.18 -32.48 -45.78
C LEU A 10 -73.98 -31.47 -45.74
N LEU A 11 -73.23 -31.31 -46.84
CA LEU A 11 -72.49 -30.14 -47.40
C LEU A 11 -71.73 -29.12 -46.50
N THR A 12 -70.44 -28.83 -46.77
CA THR A 12 -69.81 -27.47 -46.82
C THR A 12 -68.39 -27.46 -47.45
N ILE A 13 -68.23 -26.63 -48.49
CA ILE A 13 -67.11 -25.81 -49.02
C ILE A 13 -65.65 -26.12 -48.56
N VAL A 14 -64.77 -26.34 -49.53
CA VAL A 14 -63.30 -26.41 -49.39
C VAL A 14 -62.70 -25.02 -49.61
N VAL A 15 -62.03 -24.46 -48.60
CA VAL A 15 -61.17 -23.28 -48.69
C VAL A 15 -59.72 -23.76 -48.72
N VAL A 16 -58.98 -23.35 -49.76
CA VAL A 16 -57.53 -23.50 -49.87
C VAL A 16 -56.89 -22.34 -49.09
N THR A 17 -56.13 -22.66 -48.04
CA THR A 17 -55.26 -21.71 -47.34
C THR A 17 -53.84 -22.27 -47.36
N ALA A 18 -52.94 -21.52 -47.99
CA ALA A 18 -51.50 -21.79 -47.96
C ALA A 18 -50.99 -21.65 -46.52
N LEU A 19 -50.40 -22.71 -45.99
CA LEU A 19 -49.73 -22.70 -44.69
C LEU A 19 -48.29 -22.24 -44.93
N LEU A 20 -47.99 -20.98 -44.63
CA LEU A 20 -46.62 -20.55 -44.39
C LEU A 20 -46.14 -21.26 -43.11
N ILE A 21 -45.17 -22.15 -43.25
CA ILE A 21 -44.45 -22.74 -42.12
C ILE A 21 -43.38 -21.73 -41.72
N GLY A 22 -43.74 -20.79 -40.84
CA GLY A 22 -42.75 -20.06 -40.05
C GLY A 22 -42.29 -20.98 -38.92
N LEU A 23 -41.03 -21.38 -38.93
CA LEU A 23 -40.37 -22.01 -37.79
C LEU A 23 -40.28 -20.95 -36.67
N PRO A 24 -40.82 -21.20 -35.46
CA PRO A 24 -40.56 -20.31 -34.33
C PRO A 24 -39.11 -20.50 -33.88
N ALA A 25 -38.41 -19.38 -33.70
CA ALA A 25 -37.09 -19.30 -33.10
C ALA A 25 -37.09 -19.96 -31.71
N LEU A 26 -36.05 -20.74 -31.43
CA LEU A 26 -35.77 -21.33 -30.13
C LEU A 26 -35.61 -20.21 -29.09
N GLN A 27 -36.51 -20.14 -28.12
CA GLN A 27 -36.34 -19.34 -26.90
C GLN A 27 -35.56 -20.16 -25.86
N ALA A 28 -34.49 -19.58 -25.31
CA ALA A 28 -33.48 -20.28 -24.53
C ALA A 28 -33.21 -19.57 -23.16
N HIS A 29 -33.26 -20.33 -22.05
CA HIS A 29 -32.56 -20.16 -20.74
C HIS A 29 -32.89 -19.06 -19.71
N ASP A 30 -33.27 -19.51 -18.50
CA ASP A 30 -32.85 -19.04 -17.15
C ASP A 30 -33.07 -20.22 -16.17
N ASP A 31 -32.29 -20.27 -15.09
CA ASP A 31 -32.12 -21.37 -14.15
C ASP A 31 -33.13 -21.35 -12.98
N SER A 32 -34.36 -20.92 -13.26
CA SER A 32 -35.47 -21.01 -12.31
C SER A 32 -36.76 -21.44 -12.99
N MET A 33 -37.07 -22.75 -12.98
CA MET A 33 -38.42 -23.30 -12.85
C MET A 33 -38.41 -24.86 -12.89
N PRO A 34 -39.27 -25.54 -12.11
CA PRO A 34 -39.45 -27.00 -12.19
C PRO A 34 -40.36 -27.36 -13.38
N GLY A 35 -39.81 -28.04 -14.39
CA GLY A 35 -40.63 -28.76 -15.38
C GLY A 35 -40.09 -28.78 -16.81
N ASN A 36 -39.48 -29.90 -17.20
CA ASN A 36 -39.30 -30.44 -18.56
C ASN A 36 -39.10 -29.46 -19.74
N GLY A 37 -37.84 -29.08 -19.99
CA GLY A 37 -37.35 -28.57 -21.28
C GLY A 37 -35.82 -28.70 -21.34
N ARG A 38 -35.26 -29.25 -22.42
CA ARG A 38 -33.84 -29.63 -22.52
C ARG A 38 -32.92 -28.40 -22.61
N VAL A 39 -31.90 -28.38 -21.75
CA VAL A 39 -30.80 -27.39 -21.72
C VAL A 39 -29.80 -27.63 -22.86
N PRO A 40 -29.27 -26.59 -23.54
CA PRO A 40 -28.15 -26.65 -24.46
C PRO A 40 -26.96 -27.30 -23.76
N PRO A 41 -26.15 -28.09 -24.48
CA PRO A 41 -25.00 -28.78 -23.89
C PRO A 41 -24.07 -27.81 -23.13
N HIS A 42 -23.77 -26.64 -23.71
CA HIS A 42 -22.83 -25.65 -23.17
C HIS A 42 -23.14 -25.20 -21.73
N ALA A 43 -24.27 -24.53 -21.48
CA ALA A 43 -24.67 -24.08 -20.13
C ALA A 43 -24.81 -25.23 -19.11
N ARG A 44 -25.02 -26.46 -19.59
CA ARG A 44 -25.11 -27.67 -18.78
C ARG A 44 -23.76 -28.20 -18.34
N ASP A 45 -22.77 -28.08 -19.20
CA ASP A 45 -21.43 -28.61 -19.02
C ASP A 45 -20.59 -27.64 -18.18
N THR A 46 -20.78 -26.31 -18.34
CA THR A 46 -20.34 -25.30 -17.36
C THR A 46 -20.88 -25.66 -15.98
N MET A 47 -22.20 -25.80 -15.81
CA MET A 47 -22.84 -26.15 -14.53
C MET A 47 -22.45 -27.50 -13.93
N ARG A 48 -22.05 -28.48 -14.75
CA ARG A 48 -21.54 -29.78 -14.25
C ARG A 48 -20.09 -29.71 -13.82
N ALA A 49 -19.23 -29.03 -14.57
CA ALA A 49 -17.85 -28.79 -14.18
C ALA A 49 -17.80 -27.95 -12.88
N PHE A 50 -18.71 -26.98 -12.74
CA PHE A 50 -18.89 -26.18 -11.52
C PHE A 50 -19.19 -27.02 -10.27
N ALA A 51 -19.94 -28.13 -10.38
CA ALA A 51 -20.32 -28.92 -9.21
C ALA A 51 -19.22 -29.86 -8.69
N ASP A 52 -18.26 -30.25 -9.52
CA ASP A 52 -17.30 -31.34 -9.20
C ASP A 52 -15.93 -30.84 -8.69
N GLU A 53 -15.53 -29.57 -8.89
CA GLU A 53 -14.18 -29.06 -8.53
C GLU A 53 -14.18 -27.90 -7.50
N HIS A 54 -15.30 -27.65 -6.81
CA HIS A 54 -15.58 -26.51 -5.92
C HIS A 54 -14.74 -26.39 -4.61
N HIS A 55 -13.55 -27.00 -4.51
CA HIS A 55 -12.84 -27.15 -3.22
C HIS A 55 -11.47 -26.49 -3.10
N HIS A 56 -10.97 -25.75 -4.08
CA HIS A 56 -9.54 -25.38 -4.04
C HIS A 56 -9.19 -23.93 -3.68
N ASN A 57 -10.04 -22.91 -3.89
CA ASN A 57 -9.53 -21.52 -3.84
C ASN A 57 -10.27 -20.52 -2.91
N GLU A 58 -11.31 -20.91 -2.16
CA GLU A 58 -12.02 -19.96 -1.25
C GLU A 58 -11.19 -19.43 -0.07
N HIS A 59 -9.94 -19.90 0.11
CA HIS A 59 -9.07 -19.59 1.26
C HIS A 59 -7.69 -19.06 0.86
N LEU A 60 -7.48 -18.65 -0.39
CA LEU A 60 -6.21 -18.05 -0.78
C LEU A 60 -6.06 -16.66 -0.11
N PRO A 61 -4.96 -16.41 0.64
CA PRO A 61 -4.71 -15.09 1.19
C PRO A 61 -4.48 -14.09 0.06
N ALA A 62 -4.84 -12.82 0.26
CA ALA A 62 -4.41 -11.75 -0.63
C ALA A 62 -2.87 -11.78 -0.71
N GLN A 63 -2.33 -11.79 -1.93
CA GLN A 63 -0.89 -11.84 -2.17
C GLN A 63 -0.40 -10.48 -2.66
N SER A 64 0.79 -10.10 -2.21
CA SER A 64 1.49 -8.88 -2.60
C SER A 64 2.43 -9.11 -3.80
N ILE A 65 2.89 -8.01 -4.38
CA ILE A 65 3.81 -7.92 -5.54
C ILE A 65 4.75 -9.12 -5.65
N THR A 66 4.63 -9.86 -6.74
CA THR A 66 5.59 -10.91 -7.09
C THR A 66 5.92 -10.83 -8.58
N SER A 67 7.14 -10.42 -8.90
CA SER A 67 7.67 -10.49 -10.27
C SER A 67 7.75 -11.95 -10.73
N CYS A 68 7.61 -12.17 -12.04
CA CYS A 68 7.77 -13.51 -12.61
C CYS A 68 9.22 -13.96 -12.56
N ALA A 69 9.57 -14.83 -11.62
CA ALA A 69 10.93 -15.31 -11.41
C ALA A 69 10.98 -16.83 -11.41
N GLY A 70 11.85 -17.41 -12.25
CA GLY A 70 11.95 -18.87 -12.38
C GLY A 70 10.69 -19.53 -12.93
N GLY A 71 9.86 -18.79 -13.67
CA GLY A 71 8.60 -19.25 -14.25
C GLY A 71 7.41 -19.24 -13.28
N MET A 72 7.53 -18.56 -12.12
CA MET A 72 6.48 -18.49 -11.11
C MET A 72 6.33 -17.08 -10.54
N ALA A 73 5.10 -16.67 -10.22
CA ALA A 73 4.75 -15.46 -9.48
C ALA A 73 3.58 -15.76 -8.56
N GLY A 74 3.70 -15.51 -7.26
CA GLY A 74 2.63 -15.78 -6.29
C GLY A 74 2.17 -17.25 -6.20
N GLY A 75 3.00 -18.20 -6.63
CA GLY A 75 2.63 -19.62 -6.74
C GLY A 75 1.91 -20.00 -8.03
N TYR A 76 1.75 -19.07 -8.97
CA TYR A 76 1.18 -19.28 -10.30
C TYR A 76 2.28 -19.39 -11.35
N PRO A 77 2.18 -20.33 -12.33
CA PRO A 77 3.03 -20.35 -13.49
C PRO A 77 2.91 -19.05 -14.30
N CYS A 78 4.05 -18.49 -14.70
CA CYS A 78 4.07 -17.26 -15.48
C CYS A 78 5.27 -17.23 -16.42
N SER A 79 5.19 -16.36 -17.42
CA SER A 79 6.31 -15.87 -18.20
C SER A 79 6.06 -14.40 -18.52
N ASN A 80 7.03 -13.53 -18.21
CA ASN A 80 6.98 -12.09 -18.54
C ASN A 80 5.75 -11.35 -17.97
N ILE A 81 5.10 -11.87 -16.92
CA ILE A 81 3.95 -11.22 -16.28
C ILE A 81 4.05 -11.36 -14.77
N GLY A 82 4.14 -10.23 -14.06
CA GLY A 82 4.12 -10.18 -12.59
C GLY A 82 2.71 -10.14 -12.03
N LEU A 83 2.56 -10.62 -10.79
CA LEU A 83 1.33 -10.48 -10.00
C LEU A 83 1.43 -9.23 -9.11
N MET A 84 0.54 -8.26 -9.31
CA MET A 84 0.47 -7.06 -8.46
C MET A 84 -0.35 -7.35 -7.21
N ALA A 85 -1.58 -7.85 -7.41
CA ALA A 85 -2.45 -8.29 -6.33
C ALA A 85 -3.47 -9.33 -6.81
N PHE A 86 -4.01 -10.08 -5.85
CA PHE A 86 -5.12 -11.00 -6.05
C PHE A 86 -6.17 -10.80 -4.95
N LEU A 87 -7.43 -10.59 -5.35
CA LEU A 87 -8.56 -10.55 -4.45
C LEU A 87 -9.47 -11.75 -4.69
N PRO A 88 -9.61 -12.68 -3.72
CA PRO A 88 -10.54 -13.79 -3.87
C PRO A 88 -11.99 -13.29 -3.87
N LEU A 89 -12.89 -14.03 -4.52
CA LEU A 89 -14.33 -13.68 -4.60
C LEU A 89 -14.94 -13.35 -3.23
N SER A 90 -14.52 -14.06 -2.18
CA SER A 90 -14.97 -13.84 -0.79
C SER A 90 -14.66 -12.44 -0.25
N GLN A 91 -13.71 -11.71 -0.83
CA GLN A 91 -13.34 -10.34 -0.47
C GLN A 91 -13.99 -9.28 -1.37
N ILE A 92 -14.57 -9.65 -2.52
CA ILE A 92 -15.16 -8.71 -3.50
C ILE A 92 -16.64 -8.95 -3.76
N GLY A 93 -17.38 -9.48 -2.77
CA GLY A 93 -18.85 -9.63 -2.84
C GLY A 93 -19.38 -11.06 -2.99
N GLY A 94 -18.50 -12.04 -3.19
CA GLY A 94 -18.83 -13.46 -3.30
C GLY A 94 -19.48 -13.83 -4.63
N GLY A 95 -20.14 -15.00 -4.67
CA GLY A 95 -20.65 -15.55 -5.92
C GLY A 95 -19.52 -16.12 -6.79
N ASN A 96 -19.75 -16.18 -8.11
CA ASN A 96 -18.74 -16.54 -9.10
C ASN A 96 -18.47 -15.34 -10.00
N GLY A 97 -17.25 -15.22 -10.51
CA GLY A 97 -16.84 -14.20 -11.47
C GLY A 97 -17.40 -14.45 -12.87
N ASN A 98 -17.63 -13.38 -13.63
CA ASN A 98 -17.87 -13.41 -15.08
C ASN A 98 -17.16 -12.23 -15.75
N ASP A 99 -17.75 -11.56 -16.74
CA ASP A 99 -17.08 -10.53 -17.52
C ASP A 99 -16.46 -9.41 -16.66
N ILE A 100 -15.44 -8.75 -17.23
CA ILE A 100 -14.68 -7.70 -16.56
C ILE A 100 -14.43 -6.54 -17.50
N TRP A 101 -14.49 -5.34 -16.94
CA TRP A 101 -14.10 -4.12 -17.63
C TRP A 101 -13.32 -3.21 -16.69
N GLY A 102 -12.72 -2.16 -17.24
CA GLY A 102 -12.02 -1.13 -16.48
C GLY A 102 -12.60 0.26 -16.70
N TRP A 103 -12.40 1.14 -15.74
CA TRP A 103 -12.65 2.57 -15.89
C TRP A 103 -11.47 3.34 -15.32
N THR A 104 -10.87 4.18 -16.15
CA THR A 104 -9.95 5.22 -15.69
C THR A 104 -10.75 6.50 -15.53
N ASP A 105 -10.76 7.06 -14.32
CA ASP A 105 -11.45 8.29 -14.03
C ASP A 105 -10.74 9.47 -14.71
N PRO A 106 -11.39 10.14 -15.69
CA PRO A 106 -10.75 11.22 -16.45
C PRO A 106 -10.45 12.48 -15.61
N LEU A 107 -10.97 12.58 -14.38
CA LEU A 107 -10.72 13.73 -13.52
C LEU A 107 -9.41 13.63 -12.73
N ASN A 108 -9.09 12.44 -12.20
CA ASN A 108 -7.97 12.23 -11.28
C ASN A 108 -7.00 11.13 -11.73
N GLY A 109 -7.32 10.36 -12.77
CA GLY A 109 -6.48 9.26 -13.26
C GLY A 109 -6.60 7.97 -12.46
N ASN A 110 -7.52 7.89 -11.49
CA ASN A 110 -7.72 6.68 -10.71
C ASN A 110 -8.25 5.54 -11.60
N GLU A 111 -7.73 4.34 -11.38
CA GLU A 111 -8.07 3.15 -12.15
C GLU A 111 -8.99 2.24 -11.33
N TYR A 112 -10.06 1.74 -11.96
CA TYR A 112 -11.07 0.92 -11.30
C TYR A 112 -11.33 -0.36 -12.09
N ALA A 113 -11.23 -1.50 -11.42
CA ALA A 113 -11.71 -2.78 -11.95
C ALA A 113 -13.22 -2.90 -11.69
N ILE A 114 -13.96 -3.25 -12.73
CA ILE A 114 -15.41 -3.49 -12.69
C ILE A 114 -15.66 -4.93 -13.09
N MET A 115 -15.93 -5.78 -12.11
CA MET A 115 -16.05 -7.22 -12.31
C MET A 115 -17.49 -7.66 -12.10
N GLY A 116 -18.07 -8.30 -13.10
CA GLY A 116 -19.37 -8.93 -12.96
C GLY A 116 -19.29 -10.18 -12.08
N LEU A 117 -20.36 -10.40 -11.32
CA LEU A 117 -20.53 -11.52 -10.41
C LEU A 117 -21.92 -12.15 -10.61
N THR A 118 -22.08 -13.41 -10.18
CA THR A 118 -23.41 -14.07 -10.22
C THR A 118 -24.50 -13.25 -9.53
N ASN A 119 -24.13 -12.56 -8.45
CA ASN A 119 -25.00 -11.79 -7.57
C ASN A 119 -24.91 -10.27 -7.77
N GLY A 120 -24.34 -9.76 -8.87
CA GLY A 120 -24.25 -8.32 -9.13
C GLY A 120 -22.98 -7.91 -9.87
N THR A 121 -22.47 -6.72 -9.58
CA THR A 121 -21.21 -6.20 -10.14
C THR A 121 -20.39 -5.58 -9.01
N ALA A 122 -19.12 -5.96 -8.91
CA ALA A 122 -18.16 -5.45 -7.94
C ALA A 122 -17.34 -4.30 -8.54
N PHE A 123 -17.00 -3.33 -7.69
CA PHE A 123 -16.15 -2.20 -8.02
C PHE A 123 -14.94 -2.19 -7.09
N VAL A 124 -13.73 -2.24 -7.66
CA VAL A 124 -12.47 -2.27 -6.92
C VAL A 124 -11.61 -1.10 -7.43
N ASP A 125 -11.17 -0.24 -6.53
CA ASP A 125 -10.15 0.77 -6.83
C ASP A 125 -8.79 0.06 -6.90
N ILE A 126 -8.13 0.18 -8.05
CA ILE A 126 -6.83 -0.43 -8.33
C ILE A 126 -5.75 0.62 -8.62
N THR A 127 -6.01 1.89 -8.26
CA THR A 127 -5.08 3.01 -8.46
C THR A 127 -3.74 2.74 -7.76
N ASP A 128 -3.78 2.15 -6.56
CA ASP A 128 -2.65 1.42 -5.99
C ASP A 128 -2.87 -0.06 -6.32
N PRO A 129 -2.21 -0.61 -7.35
CA PRO A 129 -2.49 -1.95 -7.86
C PRO A 129 -2.00 -3.05 -6.91
N VAL A 130 -1.22 -2.70 -5.89
CA VAL A 130 -0.64 -3.61 -4.91
C VAL A 130 -1.43 -3.60 -3.60
N ASN A 131 -2.19 -2.52 -3.36
CA ASN A 131 -3.18 -2.39 -2.28
C ASN A 131 -4.59 -2.06 -2.81
N PRO A 132 -5.19 -2.92 -3.65
CA PRO A 132 -6.51 -2.65 -4.22
C PRO A 132 -7.60 -2.60 -3.15
N VAL A 133 -8.56 -1.68 -3.31
CA VAL A 133 -9.63 -1.44 -2.33
C VAL A 133 -10.98 -1.82 -2.93
N TYR A 134 -11.63 -2.84 -2.38
CA TYR A 134 -13.00 -3.19 -2.74
C TYR A 134 -13.97 -2.11 -2.25
N LEU A 135 -14.49 -1.30 -3.19
CA LEU A 135 -15.35 -0.15 -2.87
C LEU A 135 -16.78 -0.57 -2.58
N GLY A 136 -17.28 -1.62 -3.24
CA GLY A 136 -18.65 -2.05 -3.06
C GLY A 136 -19.23 -2.82 -4.23
N HIS A 137 -20.55 -3.05 -4.17
CA HIS A 137 -21.30 -3.82 -5.15
C HIS A 137 -22.55 -3.10 -5.62
N LEU A 138 -22.90 -3.26 -6.90
CA LEU A 138 -24.21 -2.99 -7.45
C LEU A 138 -24.98 -4.32 -7.55
N PRO A 139 -26.07 -4.51 -6.79
CA PRO A 139 -26.87 -5.72 -6.91
C PRO A 139 -27.62 -5.77 -8.25
N PRO A 140 -28.15 -6.96 -8.64
CA PRO A 140 -28.99 -7.09 -9.81
C PRO A 140 -30.22 -6.20 -9.66
N HIS A 141 -30.84 -5.81 -10.77
CA HIS A 141 -32.08 -5.04 -10.74
C HIS A 141 -33.13 -5.70 -9.83
N SER A 142 -33.84 -4.89 -9.06
CA SER A 142 -34.77 -5.38 -8.03
C SER A 142 -35.82 -6.33 -8.62
N GLY A 143 -35.85 -7.57 -8.10
CA GLY A 143 -36.80 -8.60 -8.54
C GLY A 143 -36.29 -9.49 -9.68
N VAL A 144 -35.05 -9.31 -10.11
CA VAL A 144 -34.33 -10.17 -11.06
C VAL A 144 -33.48 -11.18 -10.30
N ASN A 145 -33.40 -12.42 -10.79
CA ASN A 145 -32.58 -13.47 -10.20
C ASN A 145 -31.07 -13.22 -10.43
N ASN A 146 -30.25 -13.94 -9.67
CA ASN A 146 -28.82 -14.05 -9.94
C ASN A 146 -28.58 -14.73 -11.31
N SER A 147 -27.50 -14.37 -11.98
CA SER A 147 -27.11 -14.93 -13.28
C SER A 147 -25.61 -15.02 -13.39
N SER A 148 -25.10 -16.17 -13.83
CA SER A 148 -23.69 -16.37 -14.14
C SER A 148 -23.22 -15.58 -15.34
N TRP A 149 -24.13 -15.04 -16.15
CA TRP A 149 -23.81 -14.20 -17.30
C TRP A 149 -24.21 -12.75 -17.07
N ARG A 150 -23.20 -11.89 -17.02
CA ARG A 150 -23.28 -10.44 -17.12
C ARG A 150 -22.17 -9.98 -18.04
N ASP A 151 -22.44 -8.89 -18.75
CA ASP A 151 -21.44 -8.21 -19.55
C ASP A 151 -21.42 -6.74 -19.19
N VAL A 152 -20.22 -6.16 -19.14
CA VAL A 152 -19.97 -4.84 -18.59
C VAL A 152 -19.20 -4.01 -19.61
N LYS A 153 -19.69 -2.80 -19.91
CA LYS A 153 -18.96 -1.80 -20.71
C LYS A 153 -19.13 -0.41 -20.12
N VAL A 154 -18.20 0.50 -20.44
CA VAL A 154 -18.19 1.86 -19.90
C VAL A 154 -18.30 2.87 -21.04
N TYR A 155 -19.08 3.94 -20.82
CA TYR A 155 -19.13 5.09 -21.71
C TYR A 155 -19.44 6.36 -20.91
N ASN A 156 -18.65 7.40 -21.14
CA ASN A 156 -18.86 8.74 -20.57
C ASN A 156 -19.11 8.73 -19.05
N ASN A 157 -18.19 8.10 -18.30
CA ASN A 157 -18.25 7.89 -16.83
C ASN A 157 -19.46 7.10 -16.33
N HIS A 158 -20.12 6.31 -17.18
CA HIS A 158 -21.20 5.42 -16.76
C HIS A 158 -20.85 3.99 -17.15
N VAL A 159 -21.17 3.06 -16.26
CA VAL A 159 -21.15 1.63 -16.57
C VAL A 159 -22.52 1.20 -17.05
N PHE A 160 -22.52 0.35 -18.08
CA PHE A 160 -23.68 -0.27 -18.70
C PHE A 160 -23.55 -1.78 -18.54
N ILE A 161 -24.58 -2.41 -17.98
CA ILE A 161 -24.53 -3.83 -17.60
C ILE A 161 -25.72 -4.55 -18.22
N GLY A 162 -25.41 -5.52 -19.09
CA GLY A 162 -26.35 -6.49 -19.63
C GLY A 162 -26.29 -7.82 -18.86
N SER A 163 -27.35 -8.62 -18.94
CA SER A 163 -27.38 -9.96 -18.34
C SER A 163 -28.44 -10.84 -18.99
N GLU A 164 -28.19 -12.14 -19.03
CA GLU A 164 -29.16 -13.13 -19.55
C GLU A 164 -30.36 -13.37 -18.62
N ALA A 165 -30.30 -12.91 -17.36
CA ALA A 165 -31.43 -13.02 -16.44
C ALA A 165 -32.67 -12.32 -17.02
N LEU A 166 -33.80 -13.02 -17.06
CA LEU A 166 -35.03 -12.42 -17.59
C LEU A 166 -35.47 -11.23 -16.74
N GLY A 167 -35.57 -10.06 -17.37
CA GLY A 167 -35.96 -8.81 -16.71
C GLY A 167 -34.78 -7.98 -16.22
N SER A 168 -33.54 -8.45 -16.43
CA SER A 168 -32.32 -7.69 -16.15
C SER A 168 -32.30 -6.34 -16.85
N GLY A 169 -32.82 -6.26 -18.08
CA GLY A 169 -32.75 -5.07 -18.91
C GLY A 169 -31.30 -4.59 -19.08
N LEU A 170 -31.12 -3.28 -19.10
CA LEU A 170 -29.84 -2.60 -19.12
C LEU A 170 -29.73 -1.73 -17.86
N GLN A 171 -28.88 -2.14 -16.92
CA GLN A 171 -28.56 -1.34 -15.74
C GLN A 171 -27.50 -0.30 -16.09
N VAL A 172 -27.69 0.93 -15.63
CA VAL A 172 -26.74 2.03 -15.83
C VAL A 172 -26.40 2.65 -14.49
N MET A 173 -25.12 2.86 -14.23
CA MET A 173 -24.65 3.54 -13.02
C MET A 173 -23.58 4.58 -13.36
N ASP A 174 -23.72 5.79 -12.82
CA ASP A 174 -22.71 6.84 -12.84
C ASP A 174 -21.52 6.41 -11.97
N LEU A 175 -20.35 6.22 -12.58
CA LEU A 175 -19.13 5.77 -11.92
C LEU A 175 -18.48 6.86 -11.06
N THR A 176 -18.82 8.13 -11.27
CA THR A 176 -18.25 9.23 -10.47
C THR A 176 -18.66 9.16 -9.00
N VAL A 177 -19.67 8.37 -8.64
CA VAL A 177 -20.05 8.09 -7.25
C VAL A 177 -18.94 7.35 -6.49
N LEU A 178 -18.08 6.59 -7.19
CA LEU A 178 -16.96 5.84 -6.59
C LEU A 178 -15.95 6.77 -5.90
N ARG A 179 -15.77 8.00 -6.40
CA ARG A 179 -14.89 9.04 -5.82
C ARG A 179 -15.23 9.40 -4.37
N ASN A 180 -16.47 9.19 -3.97
CA ASN A 180 -17.00 9.66 -2.69
C ASN A 180 -17.11 8.55 -1.63
N VAL A 181 -16.58 7.36 -1.91
CA VAL A 181 -16.61 6.23 -0.98
C VAL A 181 -15.57 6.44 0.11
N VAL A 182 -16.02 6.78 1.33
CA VAL A 182 -15.14 6.98 2.50
C VAL A 182 -15.08 5.73 3.39
N THR A 183 -16.14 4.94 3.42
CA THR A 183 -16.22 3.72 4.26
C THR A 183 -16.70 2.55 3.40
N PRO A 184 -15.77 1.86 2.72
CA PRO A 184 -16.09 0.66 1.95
C PRO A 184 -16.38 -0.55 2.87
N PRO A 185 -17.11 -1.58 2.40
CA PRO A 185 -17.80 -1.62 1.10
C PRO A 185 -19.20 -0.95 1.15
N VAL A 186 -19.63 -0.41 0.02
CA VAL A 186 -20.94 0.23 -0.19
C VAL A 186 -21.85 -0.65 -1.05
N THR A 187 -23.17 -0.64 -0.80
CA THR A 187 -24.17 -1.12 -1.77
C THR A 187 -24.59 0.05 -2.65
N PHE A 188 -24.22 0.02 -3.92
CA PHE A 188 -24.60 1.03 -4.90
C PHE A 188 -26.02 0.79 -5.43
N ALA A 189 -26.58 1.82 -6.05
CA ALA A 189 -27.85 1.76 -6.75
C ALA A 189 -27.63 2.20 -8.20
N GLU A 190 -28.40 1.61 -9.12
CA GLU A 190 -28.41 2.03 -10.52
C GLU A 190 -28.88 3.49 -10.62
N THR A 191 -28.17 4.28 -11.43
CA THR A 191 -28.61 5.62 -11.83
C THR A 191 -29.88 5.53 -12.68
N HIS A 192 -29.94 4.51 -13.53
CA HIS A 192 -31.09 4.25 -14.37
C HIS A 192 -31.19 2.75 -14.70
N HIS A 193 -32.42 2.28 -14.90
CA HIS A 193 -32.70 0.99 -15.49
C HIS A 193 -33.53 1.21 -16.74
N SER A 194 -33.05 0.67 -17.87
CA SER A 194 -33.75 0.77 -19.14
C SER A 194 -34.06 -0.62 -19.69
N THR A 195 -35.08 -0.72 -20.53
CA THR A 195 -35.52 -1.99 -21.13
C THR A 195 -35.63 -1.94 -22.66
N PRO A 196 -34.59 -1.47 -23.39
CA PRO A 196 -34.56 -1.60 -24.85
C PRO A 196 -34.63 -3.08 -25.29
N PHE A 197 -34.14 -3.96 -24.42
CA PHE A 197 -34.34 -5.40 -24.39
C PHE A 197 -34.62 -5.82 -22.93
N SER A 198 -35.14 -7.03 -22.71
CA SER A 198 -35.39 -7.55 -21.36
C SER A 198 -34.21 -8.34 -20.78
N ARG A 199 -33.33 -8.81 -21.66
CA ARG A 199 -32.07 -9.52 -21.35
C ARG A 199 -31.18 -9.49 -22.60
N SER A 200 -29.87 -9.64 -22.39
CA SER A 200 -28.85 -9.74 -23.45
C SER A 200 -27.77 -10.73 -23.03
N HIS A 201 -27.10 -11.33 -24.02
CA HIS A 201 -25.93 -12.16 -23.76
C HIS A 201 -24.73 -11.27 -23.43
N ASN A 202 -24.49 -10.28 -24.30
CA ASN A 202 -23.38 -9.33 -24.20
C ASN A 202 -23.86 -7.91 -24.56
N VAL A 203 -23.13 -6.88 -24.13
CA VAL A 203 -23.31 -5.49 -24.56
C VAL A 203 -22.02 -4.96 -25.17
N VAL A 204 -22.13 -4.41 -26.37
CA VAL A 204 -20.98 -3.85 -27.11
C VAL A 204 -21.18 -2.34 -27.21
N ILE A 205 -20.14 -1.53 -26.97
CA ILE A 205 -20.24 -0.07 -27.10
C ILE A 205 -19.24 0.42 -28.14
N ASN A 206 -19.72 1.26 -29.06
CA ASN A 206 -18.86 2.15 -29.83
C ASN A 206 -18.78 3.50 -29.10
N GLU A 207 -17.68 3.73 -28.40
CA GLU A 207 -17.50 4.92 -27.57
C GLU A 207 -17.42 6.21 -28.41
N ASP A 208 -16.94 6.15 -29.65
CA ASP A 208 -16.85 7.33 -30.51
C ASP A 208 -18.22 7.84 -30.97
N SER A 209 -19.18 6.92 -31.16
CA SER A 209 -20.52 7.24 -31.68
C SER A 209 -21.55 7.41 -30.56
N GLY A 210 -21.28 6.88 -29.35
CA GLY A 210 -22.21 6.88 -28.23
C GLY A 210 -23.38 5.92 -28.44
N PHE A 211 -23.13 4.77 -29.08
CA PHE A 211 -24.11 3.71 -29.28
C PHE A 211 -23.70 2.41 -28.60
N LEU A 212 -24.68 1.77 -27.96
CA LEU A 212 -24.61 0.43 -27.41
C LEU A 212 -25.37 -0.55 -28.30
N TYR A 213 -24.84 -1.75 -28.44
CA TYR A 213 -25.39 -2.85 -29.21
C TYR A 213 -25.58 -4.03 -28.26
N GLY A 214 -26.83 -4.30 -27.88
CA GLY A 214 -27.16 -5.51 -27.13
C GLY A 214 -27.21 -6.70 -28.09
N VAL A 215 -26.38 -7.71 -27.85
CA VAL A 215 -26.28 -8.93 -28.67
C VAL A 215 -26.75 -10.14 -27.88
N GLY A 216 -27.18 -11.19 -28.58
CA GLY A 216 -27.89 -12.32 -27.99
C GLY A 216 -29.17 -11.91 -27.24
N ALA A 217 -29.68 -10.71 -27.54
CA ALA A 217 -30.82 -10.12 -26.85
C ALA A 217 -32.13 -10.83 -27.17
N ASN A 218 -33.13 -10.70 -26.29
CA ASN A 218 -34.44 -11.31 -26.51
C ASN A 218 -35.32 -10.58 -27.54
N ASN A 219 -34.82 -9.50 -28.14
CA ASN A 219 -35.39 -8.82 -29.29
C ASN A 219 -34.45 -9.01 -30.50
N CYS A 220 -34.72 -8.36 -31.62
CA CYS A 220 -33.84 -8.36 -32.79
C CYS A 220 -33.41 -9.75 -33.32
N SER A 221 -34.19 -10.81 -33.03
CA SER A 221 -33.83 -12.21 -33.31
C SER A 221 -32.49 -12.66 -32.72
N GLY A 222 -32.01 -11.99 -31.66
CA GLY A 222 -30.69 -12.22 -31.08
C GLY A 222 -29.55 -11.47 -31.75
N GLY A 223 -29.82 -10.70 -32.82
CA GLY A 223 -28.82 -9.88 -33.51
C GLY A 223 -28.53 -8.56 -32.78
N LEU A 224 -28.15 -7.51 -33.53
CA LEU A 224 -27.76 -6.23 -32.95
C LEU A 224 -28.99 -5.41 -32.54
N SER A 225 -29.24 -5.29 -31.23
CA SER A 225 -30.21 -4.36 -30.65
C SER A 225 -29.54 -3.02 -30.36
N ILE A 226 -29.83 -2.02 -31.18
CA ILE A 226 -29.08 -0.76 -31.22
C ILE A 226 -29.72 0.28 -30.29
N VAL A 227 -28.93 0.84 -29.38
CA VAL A 227 -29.35 1.77 -28.33
C VAL A 227 -28.47 3.01 -28.34
N ASP A 228 -29.08 4.19 -28.48
CA ASP A 228 -28.42 5.48 -28.28
C ASP A 228 -28.17 5.70 -26.78
N ILE A 229 -26.90 5.83 -26.40
CA ILE A 229 -26.46 6.08 -25.02
C ILE A 229 -25.77 7.44 -24.86
N SER A 230 -25.86 8.32 -25.86
CA SER A 230 -25.27 9.67 -25.85
C SER A 230 -25.70 10.50 -24.63
N THR A 231 -26.88 10.19 -24.08
CA THR A 231 -27.31 10.61 -22.74
C THR A 231 -27.35 9.38 -21.81
N PRO A 232 -26.27 9.06 -21.07
CA PRO A 232 -26.12 7.78 -20.37
C PRO A 232 -27.27 7.43 -19.43
N ALA A 233 -27.78 8.42 -18.67
CA ALA A 233 -28.90 8.22 -17.74
C ALA A 233 -30.27 8.06 -18.43
N SER A 234 -30.35 8.04 -19.76
CA SER A 234 -31.59 7.85 -20.52
C SER A 234 -31.33 7.16 -21.87
N PRO A 235 -30.93 5.88 -21.88
CA PRO A 235 -30.71 5.12 -23.11
C PRO A 235 -32.00 5.00 -23.94
N VAL A 236 -31.89 5.10 -25.26
CA VAL A 236 -33.03 5.05 -26.18
C VAL A 236 -32.80 4.03 -27.29
N PHE A 237 -33.75 3.12 -27.50
CA PHE A 237 -33.70 2.19 -28.63
C PHE A 237 -33.71 2.96 -29.96
N ALA A 238 -32.69 2.71 -30.79
CA ALA A 238 -32.45 3.43 -32.05
C ALA A 238 -32.73 2.58 -33.29
N GLY A 239 -32.60 1.25 -33.19
CA GLY A 239 -32.81 0.37 -34.33
C GLY A 239 -32.32 -1.06 -34.09
N CYS A 240 -32.26 -1.83 -35.18
CA CYS A 240 -32.14 -3.27 -35.07
C CYS A 240 -31.54 -3.87 -36.33
N PHE A 241 -30.62 -4.81 -36.16
CA PHE A 241 -30.19 -5.74 -37.19
C PHE A 241 -30.58 -7.16 -36.80
N SER A 242 -31.33 -7.86 -37.66
CA SER A 242 -31.85 -9.21 -37.38
C SER A 242 -31.68 -10.17 -38.56
N SER A 243 -31.07 -9.72 -39.65
CA SER A 243 -31.07 -10.46 -40.92
C SER A 243 -30.23 -11.73 -40.85
N ASP A 244 -29.18 -11.75 -40.02
CA ASP A 244 -28.33 -12.94 -39.83
C ASP A 244 -28.74 -13.83 -38.65
N GLY A 245 -29.65 -13.34 -37.78
CA GLY A 245 -30.09 -14.09 -36.61
C GLY A 245 -29.28 -13.76 -35.37
N TYR A 246 -28.90 -14.79 -34.62
CA TYR A 246 -28.24 -14.66 -33.32
C TYR A 246 -26.79 -14.16 -33.49
N THR A 247 -26.43 -13.16 -32.70
CA THR A 247 -25.05 -12.66 -32.57
C THR A 247 -24.60 -12.93 -31.14
N HIS A 248 -23.50 -13.65 -30.99
CA HIS A 248 -22.94 -14.01 -29.70
C HIS A 248 -22.19 -12.82 -29.09
N ASP A 249 -21.24 -12.29 -29.86
CA ASP A 249 -20.44 -11.11 -29.53
C ASP A 249 -20.25 -10.24 -30.79
N ALA A 250 -19.80 -9.00 -30.62
CA ALA A 250 -19.43 -8.12 -31.71
C ALA A 250 -18.38 -7.08 -31.29
N GLN A 251 -17.72 -6.50 -32.28
CA GLN A 251 -16.97 -5.26 -32.13
C GLN A 251 -17.51 -4.21 -33.10
N CYS A 252 -17.96 -3.07 -32.58
CA CYS A 252 -18.49 -1.97 -33.39
C CYS A 252 -17.55 -0.76 -33.33
N VAL A 253 -17.10 -0.27 -34.48
CA VAL A 253 -16.12 0.82 -34.58
C VAL A 253 -16.54 1.84 -35.62
N ASN A 254 -16.07 3.08 -35.45
CA ASN A 254 -15.97 4.00 -36.57
C ASN A 254 -14.81 3.54 -37.46
N TYR A 255 -15.13 2.97 -38.62
CA TYR A 255 -14.16 2.31 -39.47
C TYR A 255 -13.20 3.32 -40.10
N THR A 256 -11.92 3.16 -39.83
CA THR A 256 -10.80 3.96 -40.36
C THR A 256 -9.74 3.08 -41.04
N GLY A 257 -10.05 1.81 -41.26
CA GLY A 257 -9.17 0.84 -41.91
C GLY A 257 -9.01 1.04 -43.43
N PRO A 258 -8.32 0.09 -44.09
CA PRO A 258 -7.86 0.25 -45.47
C PRO A 258 -8.96 0.17 -46.54
N ASP A 259 -10.18 -0.30 -46.23
CA ASP A 259 -11.28 -0.33 -47.20
C ASP A 259 -11.88 1.07 -47.42
N ALA A 260 -11.44 1.73 -48.48
CA ALA A 260 -11.89 3.07 -48.84
C ALA A 260 -13.41 3.18 -49.11
N THR A 261 -14.10 2.09 -49.41
CA THR A 261 -15.56 2.09 -49.67
C THR A 261 -16.36 2.28 -48.39
N HIS A 262 -15.83 1.79 -47.27
CA HIS A 262 -16.49 1.82 -45.96
C HIS A 262 -15.80 2.75 -44.96
N PHE A 263 -14.71 3.41 -45.35
CA PHE A 263 -14.04 4.43 -44.54
C PHE A 263 -15.02 5.50 -44.01
N GLY A 264 -14.97 5.77 -42.71
CA GLY A 264 -15.79 6.75 -42.00
C GLY A 264 -17.21 6.29 -41.67
N LYS A 265 -17.56 5.04 -41.98
CA LYS A 265 -18.83 4.43 -41.56
C LYS A 265 -18.71 3.81 -40.19
N GLU A 266 -19.84 3.60 -39.53
CA GLU A 266 -19.88 2.79 -38.32
C GLU A 266 -20.16 1.34 -38.70
N ILE A 267 -19.22 0.46 -38.40
CA ILE A 267 -19.22 -0.94 -38.82
C ILE A 267 -19.18 -1.83 -37.58
N CYS A 268 -20.05 -2.83 -37.54
CA CYS A 268 -20.01 -3.91 -36.56
C CYS A 268 -19.50 -5.20 -37.20
N PHE A 269 -18.49 -5.80 -36.59
CA PHE A 269 -17.99 -7.14 -36.85
C PHE A 269 -18.65 -8.06 -35.84
N ALA A 270 -19.53 -8.95 -36.30
CA ALA A 270 -20.37 -9.80 -35.48
C ALA A 270 -19.91 -11.26 -35.59
N TYR A 271 -19.82 -11.94 -34.44
CA TYR A 271 -19.38 -13.32 -34.29
C TYR A 271 -20.61 -14.16 -33.95
N ASN A 272 -21.10 -14.91 -34.94
CA ASN A 272 -22.48 -15.41 -34.96
C ASN A 272 -22.58 -16.93 -34.81
N GLU A 273 -21.75 -17.53 -33.94
CA GLU A 273 -21.64 -18.98 -33.70
C GLU A 273 -21.16 -19.83 -34.91
N ASP A 274 -21.24 -19.31 -36.15
CA ASP A 274 -20.86 -20.03 -37.37
C ASP A 274 -20.09 -19.20 -38.42
N THR A 275 -20.04 -17.88 -38.25
CA THR A 275 -19.57 -16.93 -39.27
C THR A 275 -19.01 -15.64 -38.69
N LEU A 276 -18.13 -15.01 -39.47
CA LEU A 276 -17.82 -13.59 -39.36
C LEU A 276 -18.79 -12.80 -40.24
N THR A 277 -19.63 -11.97 -39.62
CA THR A 277 -20.61 -11.13 -40.31
C THR A 277 -20.30 -9.66 -40.11
N ILE A 278 -20.19 -8.90 -41.20
CA ILE A 278 -19.85 -7.48 -41.15
C ILE A 278 -21.09 -6.66 -41.54
N VAL A 279 -21.44 -5.68 -40.70
CA VAL A 279 -22.68 -4.89 -40.83
C VAL A 279 -22.36 -3.40 -40.79
N ASP A 280 -22.81 -2.67 -41.82
CA ASP A 280 -22.87 -1.21 -41.80
C ASP A 280 -24.06 -0.78 -40.94
N VAL A 281 -23.76 -0.25 -39.76
CA VAL A 281 -24.74 0.25 -38.79
C VAL A 281 -24.83 1.77 -38.79
N THR A 282 -24.19 2.47 -39.75
CA THR A 282 -24.17 3.94 -39.82
C THR A 282 -25.58 4.51 -39.73
N ASN A 283 -26.50 3.98 -40.54
CA ASN A 283 -27.93 4.25 -40.42
C ASN A 283 -28.57 3.24 -39.46
N LYS A 284 -28.69 3.62 -38.19
CA LYS A 284 -29.23 2.80 -37.09
C LYS A 284 -30.62 2.24 -37.40
N GLY A 285 -31.45 2.98 -38.15
CA GLY A 285 -32.81 2.57 -38.52
C GLY A 285 -32.90 1.62 -39.73
N ALA A 286 -31.80 1.45 -40.47
CA ALA A 286 -31.71 0.50 -41.57
C ALA A 286 -30.26 -0.02 -41.74
N PRO A 287 -29.76 -0.84 -40.79
CA PRO A 287 -28.46 -1.47 -40.92
C PRO A 287 -28.38 -2.38 -42.16
N VAL A 288 -27.20 -2.47 -42.77
CA VAL A 288 -26.95 -3.23 -43.99
C VAL A 288 -25.85 -4.25 -43.75
N GLN A 289 -26.16 -5.53 -43.95
CA GLN A 289 -25.13 -6.57 -43.97
C GLN A 289 -24.23 -6.37 -45.19
N ILE A 290 -22.94 -6.16 -44.96
CA ILE A 290 -21.91 -6.03 -45.99
C ILE A 290 -21.50 -7.44 -46.44
N SER A 291 -21.11 -8.28 -45.49
CA SER A 291 -20.64 -9.64 -45.76
C SER A 291 -21.07 -10.60 -44.64
N ARG A 292 -21.07 -11.89 -44.98
CA ARG A 292 -21.25 -13.02 -44.07
C ARG A 292 -20.37 -14.14 -44.58
N THR A 293 -19.30 -14.43 -43.86
CA THR A 293 -18.24 -15.33 -44.32
C THR A 293 -18.04 -16.43 -43.30
N GLY A 294 -18.20 -17.68 -43.74
CA GLY A 294 -17.88 -18.85 -42.94
C GLY A 294 -16.44 -19.31 -43.13
N TYR A 295 -15.99 -20.20 -42.25
CA TYR A 295 -14.66 -20.77 -42.26
C TYR A 295 -14.72 -22.28 -42.08
N THR A 296 -13.63 -22.95 -42.45
CA THR A 296 -13.53 -24.41 -42.26
C THR A 296 -13.34 -24.75 -40.81
N ASN A 297 -13.92 -25.87 -40.37
CA ASN A 297 -13.82 -26.35 -38.99
C ASN A 297 -14.42 -25.38 -37.96
N SER A 298 -15.51 -24.69 -38.34
CA SER A 298 -16.27 -23.84 -37.42
C SER A 298 -17.11 -24.69 -36.47
N GLU A 299 -17.03 -24.42 -35.18
CA GLU A 299 -17.83 -25.08 -34.14
C GLU A 299 -18.70 -24.09 -33.34
N TYR A 300 -18.14 -22.92 -33.02
CA TYR A 300 -18.76 -21.81 -32.28
C TYR A 300 -17.93 -20.51 -32.38
N SER A 301 -18.03 -19.75 -33.49
CA SER A 301 -17.37 -18.43 -33.56
C SER A 301 -17.89 -17.54 -32.43
N HIS A 302 -17.00 -17.17 -31.51
CA HIS A 302 -17.41 -16.69 -30.20
C HIS A 302 -17.14 -15.20 -30.02
N GLN A 303 -15.87 -14.78 -30.05
CA GLN A 303 -15.44 -13.39 -29.93
C GLN A 303 -14.31 -13.08 -30.92
N GLY A 304 -14.02 -11.80 -31.09
CA GLY A 304 -12.88 -11.36 -31.87
C GLY A 304 -12.64 -9.86 -31.77
N TRP A 305 -11.46 -9.43 -32.20
CA TRP A 305 -11.03 -8.04 -32.11
C TRP A 305 -10.19 -7.63 -33.32
N LEU A 306 -10.41 -6.40 -33.79
CA LEU A 306 -9.67 -5.73 -34.85
C LEU A 306 -8.28 -5.30 -34.37
N THR A 307 -7.30 -5.39 -35.27
CA THR A 307 -6.03 -4.66 -35.13
C THR A 307 -6.27 -3.15 -35.14
N GLU A 308 -5.34 -2.38 -34.58
CA GLU A 308 -5.45 -0.92 -34.48
C GLU A 308 -5.59 -0.23 -35.85
N ASP A 309 -5.00 -0.81 -36.90
CA ASP A 309 -5.15 -0.35 -38.28
C ASP A 309 -6.42 -0.85 -38.98
N GLN A 310 -7.22 -1.67 -38.28
CA GLN A 310 -8.48 -2.28 -38.71
C GLN A 310 -8.38 -3.06 -40.03
N ALA A 311 -7.18 -3.57 -40.33
CA ALA A 311 -6.92 -4.39 -41.51
C ALA A 311 -7.11 -5.89 -41.23
N PHE A 312 -6.98 -6.32 -39.97
CA PHE A 312 -7.09 -7.72 -39.58
C PHE A 312 -8.03 -7.89 -38.37
N VAL A 313 -8.65 -9.07 -38.28
CA VAL A 313 -9.41 -9.52 -37.11
C VAL A 313 -8.78 -10.79 -36.58
N LEU A 314 -8.55 -10.84 -35.27
CA LEU A 314 -8.32 -12.09 -34.53
C LEU A 314 -9.66 -12.57 -33.97
N MET A 315 -9.98 -13.85 -34.14
CA MET A 315 -11.26 -14.44 -33.73
C MET A 315 -11.02 -15.80 -33.06
N ASP A 316 -11.81 -16.13 -32.05
CA ASP A 316 -11.80 -17.41 -31.32
C ASP A 316 -12.99 -18.31 -31.70
N ASP A 317 -12.84 -19.61 -31.44
CA ASP A 317 -13.86 -20.64 -31.68
C ASP A 317 -14.02 -21.55 -30.44
N GLU A 318 -14.79 -21.07 -29.47
CA GLU A 318 -14.84 -21.56 -28.08
C GLU A 318 -15.17 -23.07 -27.91
N LEU A 319 -15.72 -23.74 -28.93
CA LEU A 319 -16.11 -25.14 -28.82
C LEU A 319 -15.19 -26.11 -29.57
N ASP A 320 -14.17 -25.62 -30.27
CA ASP A 320 -13.42 -26.45 -31.20
C ASP A 320 -12.38 -27.37 -30.52
N GLU A 321 -11.84 -27.03 -29.35
CA GLU A 321 -11.01 -27.95 -28.55
C GLU A 321 -11.87 -29.01 -27.85
N SER A 322 -12.99 -28.59 -27.25
CA SER A 322 -13.88 -29.49 -26.50
C SER A 322 -14.58 -30.51 -27.42
N ARG A 323 -14.82 -30.15 -28.68
CA ARG A 323 -15.35 -31.04 -29.72
C ARG A 323 -14.26 -31.83 -30.47
N GLY A 324 -12.99 -31.53 -30.21
CA GLY A 324 -11.84 -32.25 -30.76
C GLY A 324 -11.54 -31.93 -32.23
N THR A 325 -11.99 -30.76 -32.69
CA THR A 325 -11.71 -30.21 -34.02
C THR A 325 -10.28 -29.66 -34.09
N THR A 326 -9.79 -29.12 -32.98
CA THR A 326 -8.37 -28.90 -32.67
C THR A 326 -8.02 -29.57 -31.33
N SER A 327 -6.72 -29.77 -31.05
CA SER A 327 -6.26 -30.30 -29.76
C SER A 327 -5.81 -29.22 -28.78
N ASN A 328 -5.63 -28.00 -29.26
CA ASN A 328 -5.00 -26.89 -28.57
C ASN A 328 -5.72 -25.59 -28.91
N THR A 329 -5.56 -24.58 -28.05
CA THR A 329 -6.13 -23.24 -28.23
C THR A 329 -5.85 -22.70 -29.63
N ARG A 330 -6.85 -22.10 -30.28
CA ARG A 330 -6.76 -21.74 -31.70
C ARG A 330 -7.31 -20.34 -31.99
N THR A 331 -6.42 -19.42 -32.32
CA THR A 331 -6.82 -18.09 -32.79
C THR A 331 -6.85 -18.02 -34.32
N LEU A 332 -8.01 -17.67 -34.86
CA LEU A 332 -8.25 -17.51 -36.29
C LEU A 332 -7.80 -16.11 -36.75
N ILE A 333 -7.05 -16.04 -37.85
CA ILE A 333 -6.54 -14.79 -38.42
C ILE A 333 -7.31 -14.46 -39.69
N TRP A 334 -7.96 -13.29 -39.71
CA TRP A 334 -8.72 -12.79 -40.86
C TRP A 334 -8.12 -11.51 -41.42
N ASP A 335 -7.96 -11.45 -42.73
CA ASP A 335 -7.75 -10.20 -43.49
C ASP A 335 -9.12 -9.61 -43.80
N VAL A 336 -9.38 -8.41 -43.28
CA VAL A 336 -10.61 -7.63 -43.49
C VAL A 336 -10.29 -6.32 -44.21
N SER A 337 -9.22 -6.27 -45.00
CA SER A 337 -8.88 -5.09 -45.79
C SER A 337 -9.85 -4.78 -46.92
N ASP A 338 -10.69 -5.75 -47.29
CA ASP A 338 -11.89 -5.62 -48.11
C ASP A 338 -13.07 -6.18 -47.30
N LEU A 339 -13.93 -5.30 -46.77
CA LEU A 339 -15.03 -5.71 -45.90
C LEU A 339 -16.14 -6.46 -46.65
N ASP A 340 -16.25 -6.26 -47.97
CA ASP A 340 -17.16 -7.00 -48.82
C ASP A 340 -16.68 -8.44 -49.05
N ASN A 341 -15.37 -8.71 -48.93
CA ASN A 341 -14.78 -10.03 -49.11
C ASN A 341 -13.73 -10.40 -48.03
N PRO A 342 -14.12 -10.58 -46.76
CA PRO A 342 -13.20 -11.01 -45.71
C PRO A 342 -12.51 -12.34 -46.05
N VAL A 343 -11.21 -12.44 -45.80
CA VAL A 343 -10.41 -13.62 -46.12
C VAL A 343 -9.84 -14.22 -44.85
N TYR A 344 -10.25 -15.46 -44.55
CA TYR A 344 -9.59 -16.28 -43.55
C TYR A 344 -8.18 -16.66 -44.04
N MET A 345 -7.15 -16.28 -43.28
CA MET A 345 -5.74 -16.41 -43.68
C MET A 345 -5.11 -17.69 -43.15
N ASN A 346 -5.09 -17.85 -41.83
CA ASN A 346 -4.35 -18.89 -41.13
C ASN A 346 -4.84 -19.01 -39.67
N ASP A 347 -4.34 -20.02 -38.96
CA ASP A 347 -4.52 -20.18 -37.52
C ASP A 347 -3.21 -19.99 -36.78
N TYR A 348 -3.30 -19.39 -35.59
CA TYR A 348 -2.31 -19.59 -34.54
C TYR A 348 -2.78 -20.71 -33.62
N ILE A 349 -1.95 -21.75 -33.47
CA ILE A 349 -2.19 -22.85 -32.53
C ILE A 349 -1.30 -22.65 -31.30
N GLY A 350 -1.93 -22.39 -30.16
CA GLY A 350 -1.26 -22.15 -28.89
C GLY A 350 -0.74 -23.42 -28.21
N PRO A 351 0.02 -23.27 -27.11
CA PRO A 351 0.64 -24.40 -26.42
C PRO A 351 -0.32 -25.17 -25.50
N SER A 352 -1.45 -24.56 -25.13
CA SER A 352 -2.42 -25.11 -24.15
C SER A 352 -3.48 -25.98 -24.81
N THR A 353 -4.01 -26.96 -24.07
CA THR A 353 -5.18 -27.77 -24.45
C THR A 353 -6.51 -27.23 -23.89
N SER A 354 -6.48 -26.04 -23.27
CA SER A 354 -7.66 -25.38 -22.74
C SER A 354 -8.55 -24.85 -23.87
N ILE A 355 -9.73 -24.35 -23.53
CA ILE A 355 -10.58 -23.62 -24.46
C ILE A 355 -10.04 -22.20 -24.62
N ASP A 356 -9.92 -21.72 -25.85
CA ASP A 356 -9.69 -20.30 -26.15
C ASP A 356 -10.97 -19.48 -25.99
N HIS A 357 -10.84 -18.20 -25.63
CA HIS A 357 -12.00 -17.37 -25.31
C HIS A 357 -11.64 -15.89 -25.51
N ASN A 358 -12.23 -14.99 -24.75
CA ASN A 358 -12.16 -13.55 -24.97
C ASN A 358 -10.75 -13.00 -25.18
N GLN A 359 -10.59 -12.19 -26.23
CA GLN A 359 -9.35 -11.51 -26.57
C GLN A 359 -9.52 -10.03 -26.90
N TYR A 360 -8.47 -9.26 -26.65
CA TYR A 360 -8.45 -7.81 -26.84
C TYR A 360 -7.08 -7.38 -27.38
N ILE A 361 -7.06 -6.42 -28.31
CA ILE A 361 -5.81 -5.93 -28.92
C ILE A 361 -5.45 -4.56 -28.33
N VAL A 362 -4.17 -4.41 -27.97
CA VAL A 362 -3.56 -3.13 -27.61
C VAL A 362 -2.24 -3.00 -28.35
N GLY A 363 -2.17 -2.07 -29.30
CA GLY A 363 -0.97 -1.90 -30.12
C GLY A 363 -0.63 -3.18 -30.91
N ASN A 364 0.57 -3.73 -30.68
CA ASN A 364 1.04 -4.95 -31.34
C ASN A 364 0.86 -6.22 -30.48
N HIS A 365 -0.04 -6.20 -29.50
CA HIS A 365 -0.28 -7.36 -28.65
C HIS A 365 -1.76 -7.72 -28.57
N ALA A 366 -2.06 -9.03 -28.59
CA ALA A 366 -3.36 -9.59 -28.27
C ALA A 366 -3.31 -10.24 -26.88
N PHE A 367 -4.23 -9.83 -26.00
CA PHE A 367 -4.40 -10.32 -24.64
C PHE A 367 -5.61 -11.24 -24.60
N GLN A 368 -5.41 -12.50 -24.23
CA GLN A 368 -6.43 -13.55 -24.32
C GLN A 368 -6.68 -14.16 -22.94
N ALA A 369 -7.94 -14.25 -22.53
CA ALA A 369 -8.36 -15.10 -21.41
C ALA A 369 -8.68 -16.49 -21.96
N ASN A 370 -7.84 -17.49 -21.71
CA ASN A 370 -8.05 -18.85 -22.21
C ASN A 370 -8.41 -19.80 -21.06
N TYR A 371 -9.57 -19.59 -20.43
CA TYR A 371 -10.15 -20.39 -19.34
C TYR A 371 -9.08 -20.97 -18.40
N ARG A 372 -8.86 -22.29 -18.48
CA ARG A 372 -7.97 -23.06 -17.61
C ARG A 372 -6.47 -22.80 -17.78
N SER A 373 -6.08 -22.03 -18.78
CA SER A 373 -4.68 -21.66 -19.01
C SER A 373 -4.39 -20.18 -18.70
N GLY A 374 -5.39 -19.45 -18.19
CA GLY A 374 -5.26 -18.08 -17.73
C GLY A 374 -5.05 -17.05 -18.84
N LEU A 375 -4.28 -15.99 -18.53
CA LEU A 375 -3.93 -14.93 -19.48
C LEU A 375 -2.81 -15.40 -20.41
N ARG A 376 -2.99 -15.20 -21.72
CA ARG A 376 -1.99 -15.38 -22.76
C ARG A 376 -1.80 -14.08 -23.53
N ILE A 377 -0.56 -13.73 -23.86
CA ILE A 377 -0.24 -12.52 -24.64
C ILE A 377 0.50 -12.93 -25.90
N LEU A 378 -0.06 -12.58 -27.06
CA LEU A 378 0.54 -12.81 -28.37
C LEU A 378 1.10 -11.51 -28.95
N ASP A 379 2.31 -11.53 -29.48
CA ASP A 379 2.83 -10.52 -30.40
C ASP A 379 2.20 -10.75 -31.78
N ILE A 380 1.58 -9.68 -32.29
CA ILE A 380 0.85 -9.65 -33.57
C ILE A 380 1.54 -8.76 -34.61
N SER A 381 2.79 -8.35 -34.39
CA SER A 381 3.53 -7.46 -35.29
C SER A 381 3.76 -8.04 -36.70
N ASP A 382 3.71 -9.37 -36.85
CA ASP A 382 3.84 -10.08 -38.14
C ASP A 382 2.51 -10.70 -38.64
N ILE A 383 1.37 -10.18 -38.15
CA ILE A 383 0.03 -10.69 -38.50
C ILE A 383 -0.26 -10.65 -40.00
N ALA A 384 0.29 -9.68 -40.75
CA ALA A 384 0.12 -9.57 -42.19
C ALA A 384 0.71 -10.78 -42.97
N ASN A 385 1.63 -11.53 -42.35
CA ASN A 385 2.15 -12.79 -42.89
C ASN A 385 1.47 -14.02 -42.27
N GLY A 386 0.44 -13.83 -41.44
CA GLY A 386 -0.31 -14.87 -40.74
C GLY A 386 0.45 -15.49 -39.56
N ASN A 387 1.37 -14.74 -38.95
CA ASN A 387 2.23 -15.22 -37.86
C ASN A 387 1.93 -14.47 -36.55
N LEU A 388 1.65 -15.22 -35.49
CA LEU A 388 1.53 -14.73 -34.11
C LEU A 388 2.52 -15.50 -33.22
N VAL A 389 3.00 -14.87 -32.14
CA VAL A 389 3.96 -15.50 -31.21
C VAL A 389 3.56 -15.20 -29.77
N GLU A 390 3.40 -16.22 -28.91
CA GLU A 390 3.23 -15.99 -27.47
C GLU A 390 4.48 -15.36 -26.86
N VAL A 391 4.31 -14.21 -26.22
CA VAL A 391 5.37 -13.42 -25.58
C VAL A 391 5.23 -13.32 -24.06
N GLY A 392 4.09 -13.74 -23.50
CA GLY A 392 3.88 -13.79 -22.06
C GLY A 392 2.64 -14.58 -21.68
N PHE A 393 2.61 -15.09 -20.45
CA PHE A 393 1.43 -15.74 -19.88
C PHE A 393 1.40 -15.65 -18.35
N PHE A 394 0.20 -15.77 -17.80
CA PHE A 394 -0.04 -15.94 -16.36
C PHE A 394 -1.20 -16.91 -16.14
N ASP A 395 -0.90 -18.07 -15.57
CA ASP A 395 -1.85 -19.16 -15.42
C ASP A 395 -2.55 -19.09 -14.06
N ILE A 396 -3.82 -18.68 -14.06
CA ILE A 396 -4.65 -18.58 -12.85
C ILE A 396 -5.34 -19.90 -12.46
N TYR A 397 -5.16 -20.98 -13.24
CA TYR A 397 -5.73 -22.31 -12.99
C TYR A 397 -4.66 -23.42 -13.17
N PRO A 398 -3.58 -23.42 -12.36
CA PRO A 398 -2.42 -24.30 -12.55
C PRO A 398 -2.67 -25.80 -12.33
N SER A 399 -3.88 -26.19 -11.92
CA SER A 399 -4.23 -27.58 -11.63
C SER A 399 -4.54 -28.39 -12.90
N SER A 400 -4.88 -27.74 -14.02
CA SER A 400 -5.29 -28.45 -15.24
C SER A 400 -5.39 -27.52 -16.45
N ASP A 401 -4.91 -27.95 -17.62
CA ASP A 401 -5.15 -27.28 -18.92
C ASP A 401 -6.23 -27.97 -19.77
N SER A 402 -7.11 -28.80 -19.20
CA SER A 402 -8.12 -29.52 -20.02
C SER A 402 -9.14 -28.55 -20.63
N ALA A 403 -9.65 -28.84 -21.83
CA ALA A 403 -10.73 -28.08 -22.46
C ALA A 403 -12.04 -28.08 -21.63
N ASN A 404 -12.21 -27.06 -20.77
CA ASN A 404 -13.32 -26.86 -19.84
C ASN A 404 -13.47 -25.36 -19.52
N PHE A 405 -14.68 -24.94 -19.17
CA PHE A 405 -15.10 -23.55 -19.00
C PHE A 405 -14.83 -22.95 -17.58
N ASN A 406 -13.81 -23.43 -16.88
CA ASN A 406 -13.40 -22.92 -15.56
C ASN A 406 -12.10 -22.13 -15.70
N GLY A 407 -11.80 -21.20 -14.80
CA GLY A 407 -10.60 -20.36 -14.89
C GLY A 407 -10.88 -18.92 -15.32
N ALA A 408 -10.09 -18.39 -16.24
CA ALA A 408 -10.20 -17.00 -16.70
C ALA A 408 -11.41 -16.80 -17.62
N TRP A 409 -12.36 -15.96 -17.22
CA TRP A 409 -13.50 -15.58 -18.05
C TRP A 409 -13.11 -14.50 -19.06
N SER A 410 -12.46 -13.42 -18.61
CA SER A 410 -12.11 -12.29 -19.46
C SER A 410 -10.93 -11.51 -18.88
N VAL A 411 -10.33 -10.64 -19.70
CA VAL A 411 -9.23 -9.74 -19.33
C VAL A 411 -9.55 -8.30 -19.76
N TYR A 412 -8.94 -7.32 -19.09
CA TYR A 412 -8.99 -5.92 -19.53
C TYR A 412 -7.58 -5.32 -19.52
N PRO A 413 -7.00 -5.02 -20.71
CA PRO A 413 -5.61 -4.58 -20.85
C PRO A 413 -5.43 -3.08 -21.16
N TYR A 414 -6.46 -2.24 -21.00
CA TYR A 414 -6.44 -0.86 -21.53
C TYR A 414 -6.02 0.22 -20.51
N PHE A 415 -5.53 -0.17 -19.33
CA PHE A 415 -5.06 0.79 -18.33
C PHE A 415 -3.74 1.43 -18.75
N ALA A 416 -3.61 2.75 -18.53
CA ALA A 416 -2.41 3.49 -18.89
C ALA A 416 -1.21 3.13 -18.00
N SER A 417 -1.48 2.61 -16.80
CA SER A 417 -0.46 2.02 -15.91
C SER A 417 0.21 0.75 -16.46
N GLY A 418 -0.31 0.17 -17.55
CA GLY A 418 0.12 -1.14 -18.05
C GLY A 418 -0.45 -2.32 -17.23
N ASN A 419 -1.28 -2.05 -16.22
CA ASN A 419 -1.97 -3.11 -15.49
C ASN A 419 -2.97 -3.84 -16.41
N VAL A 420 -2.98 -5.17 -16.30
CA VAL A 420 -3.97 -6.03 -16.93
C VAL A 420 -4.76 -6.71 -15.82
N ILE A 421 -6.07 -6.52 -15.81
CA ILE A 421 -6.94 -7.23 -14.86
C ILE A 421 -7.54 -8.48 -15.50
N VAL A 422 -7.66 -9.56 -14.71
CA VAL A 422 -8.23 -10.84 -15.15
C VAL A 422 -9.33 -11.24 -14.18
N SER A 423 -10.50 -11.60 -14.72
CA SER A 423 -11.58 -12.19 -13.95
C SER A 423 -11.46 -13.71 -13.96
N GLY A 424 -11.20 -14.29 -12.78
CA GLY A 424 -11.29 -15.72 -12.54
C GLY A 424 -12.69 -16.10 -12.03
N ILE A 425 -13.31 -17.10 -12.65
CA ILE A 425 -14.69 -17.52 -12.37
C ILE A 425 -14.83 -18.04 -10.93
N GLU A 426 -13.88 -18.86 -10.50
CA GLU A 426 -13.85 -19.47 -9.16
C GLU A 426 -12.85 -18.80 -8.23
N GLN A 427 -11.89 -18.06 -8.79
CA GLN A 427 -10.78 -17.49 -8.04
C GLN A 427 -11.10 -16.08 -7.55
N GLY A 428 -11.49 -15.17 -8.44
CA GLY A 428 -11.64 -13.74 -8.15
C GLY A 428 -10.84 -12.86 -9.09
N LEU A 429 -10.50 -11.65 -8.63
CA LEU A 429 -9.84 -10.62 -9.41
C LEU A 429 -8.31 -10.74 -9.30
N TYR A 430 -7.64 -10.87 -10.44
CA TYR A 430 -6.19 -10.72 -10.53
C TYR A 430 -5.83 -9.37 -11.14
N ILE A 431 -4.83 -8.72 -10.57
CA ILE A 431 -4.19 -7.51 -11.11
C ILE A 431 -2.77 -7.92 -11.49
N LEU A 432 -2.48 -7.90 -12.78
CA LEU A 432 -1.24 -8.39 -13.37
C LEU A 432 -0.51 -7.25 -14.07
N ARG A 433 0.80 -7.39 -14.22
CA ARG A 433 1.61 -6.44 -14.98
C ARG A 433 2.56 -7.17 -15.94
N PRO A 434 2.30 -7.11 -17.25
CA PRO A 434 3.21 -7.65 -18.26
C PRO A 434 4.51 -6.85 -18.35
N ASP A 435 5.65 -7.55 -18.43
CA ASP A 435 6.95 -7.02 -18.82
C ASP A 435 7.29 -7.61 -20.20
N LEU A 436 6.87 -6.92 -21.27
CA LEU A 436 7.00 -7.40 -22.65
C LEU A 436 8.28 -6.91 -23.34
N GLY A 437 9.27 -6.42 -22.57
CA GLY A 437 10.61 -6.15 -23.09
C GLY A 437 10.69 -5.02 -24.11
N THR A 438 9.84 -3.98 -23.97
CA THR A 438 10.15 -2.69 -24.60
C THR A 438 11.46 -2.15 -24.01
N SER A 439 12.20 -1.31 -24.74
CA SER A 439 13.47 -0.75 -24.25
C SER A 439 13.23 -0.02 -22.93
N ASN A 440 13.48 -0.68 -21.81
CA ASN A 440 13.17 -0.17 -20.49
C ASN A 440 14.45 0.28 -19.79
N SER A 441 14.56 1.58 -19.54
CA SER A 441 15.55 2.10 -18.61
C SER A 441 15.01 1.86 -17.19
N PRO A 442 15.78 1.34 -16.22
CA PRO A 442 15.27 1.26 -14.86
C PRO A 442 14.93 2.66 -14.32
N PRO A 443 13.90 2.78 -13.47
CA PRO A 443 13.50 4.06 -12.92
C PRO A 443 14.60 4.59 -12.02
N THR A 444 14.57 5.90 -11.85
CA THR A 444 15.31 6.56 -10.77
C THR A 444 14.44 6.61 -9.53
N ALA A 445 15.05 6.45 -8.36
CA ALA A 445 14.46 6.76 -7.07
C ALA A 445 15.50 7.53 -6.26
N THR A 446 15.11 8.60 -5.58
CA THR A 446 16.00 9.39 -4.73
C THR A 446 15.22 9.93 -3.54
N ILE A 447 15.69 9.63 -2.33
CA ILE A 447 15.07 10.14 -1.11
C ILE A 447 15.50 11.59 -0.92
N LEU A 448 14.53 12.51 -0.94
CA LEU A 448 14.75 13.94 -0.74
C LEU A 448 14.63 14.33 0.73
N GLU A 449 13.64 13.77 1.43
CA GLU A 449 13.40 13.98 2.85
C GLU A 449 13.03 12.66 3.54
N PRO A 450 13.51 12.41 4.78
CA PRO A 450 14.52 13.20 5.51
C PRO A 450 15.89 13.18 4.80
N ALA A 451 16.76 14.16 5.08
CA ALA A 451 18.10 14.21 4.47
C ALA A 451 19.04 13.16 5.10
N ASP A 452 19.88 12.53 4.27
CA ASP A 452 20.90 11.57 4.73
C ASP A 452 21.86 12.22 5.76
N GLY A 453 21.97 11.59 6.93
CA GLY A 453 22.76 12.10 8.05
C GLY A 453 22.25 13.42 8.65
N GLY A 454 20.97 13.75 8.44
CA GLY A 454 20.32 14.94 8.98
C GLY A 454 20.19 14.97 10.51
N PRO A 455 19.60 16.03 11.08
CA PRO A 455 19.31 16.12 12.52
C PRO A 455 18.45 14.94 13.01
N ALA A 456 18.52 14.65 14.30
CA ALA A 456 17.70 13.60 14.88
C ALA A 456 16.20 13.88 14.70
N LEU A 457 15.49 12.86 14.23
CA LEU A 457 14.07 12.88 13.88
C LEU A 457 13.23 12.45 15.09
N SER A 458 12.01 12.96 15.19
CA SER A 458 11.08 12.61 16.28
C SER A 458 9.63 12.79 15.87
N GLY A 459 8.74 11.89 16.31
CA GLY A 459 7.31 11.94 15.97
C GLY A 459 7.05 11.62 14.49
N ASN A 460 6.11 12.33 13.86
CA ASN A 460 5.76 12.14 12.46
C ASN A 460 6.78 12.83 11.53
N VAL A 461 7.49 12.03 10.75
CA VAL A 461 8.53 12.42 9.79
C VAL A 461 7.95 12.35 8.37
N PRO A 462 8.01 13.43 7.57
CA PRO A 462 7.66 13.37 6.16
C PRO A 462 8.72 12.58 5.38
N ILE A 463 8.26 11.76 4.44
CA ILE A 463 9.10 11.09 3.45
C ILE A 463 8.76 11.67 2.09
N ARG A 464 9.77 12.14 1.36
CA ARG A 464 9.63 12.66 -0.01
C ARG A 464 10.64 11.94 -0.90
N ILE A 465 10.16 11.37 -2.00
CA ILE A 465 10.94 10.57 -2.93
C ILE A 465 10.74 11.17 -4.33
N ASP A 466 11.84 11.60 -4.95
CA ASP A 466 11.85 11.92 -6.37
C ASP A 466 12.08 10.62 -7.14
N ALA A 467 11.06 10.21 -7.89
CA ALA A 467 11.14 9.04 -8.73
C ALA A 467 10.62 9.38 -10.12
N SER A 468 11.38 8.96 -11.13
CA SER A 468 11.05 9.21 -12.52
C SER A 468 11.59 8.10 -13.40
N ASP A 469 10.87 7.85 -14.48
CA ASP A 469 11.28 6.97 -15.54
C ASP A 469 11.12 7.68 -16.89
N ALA A 470 11.97 7.35 -17.85
CA ALA A 470 11.92 7.95 -19.18
C ALA A 470 10.83 7.34 -20.06
N ASP A 471 10.46 6.10 -19.77
CA ASP A 471 9.56 5.24 -20.53
C ASP A 471 8.12 5.28 -19.93
N ASP A 472 7.95 5.76 -18.70
CA ASP A 472 6.66 5.89 -18.00
C ASP A 472 6.18 7.34 -17.78
N ALA A 473 4.86 7.48 -17.59
CA ALA A 473 4.25 8.78 -17.29
C ALA A 473 4.57 9.22 -15.84
N PRO A 474 4.69 10.53 -15.57
CA PRO A 474 4.85 11.02 -14.20
C PRO A 474 3.70 10.55 -13.29
N GLY A 475 4.05 9.94 -12.16
CA GLY A 475 3.09 9.44 -11.18
C GLY A 475 2.57 8.02 -11.43
N SER A 476 2.99 7.33 -12.51
CA SER A 476 2.58 5.94 -12.77
C SER A 476 3.48 4.87 -12.16
N LEU A 477 4.63 5.25 -11.59
CA LEU A 477 5.53 4.31 -10.90
C LEU A 477 4.93 3.88 -9.55
N ASP A 478 5.14 2.61 -9.20
CA ASP A 478 4.89 2.11 -7.85
C ASP A 478 6.10 2.43 -6.97
N VAL A 479 5.94 3.34 -6.01
CA VAL A 479 7.03 3.78 -5.12
C VAL A 479 6.77 3.33 -3.70
N GLU A 480 7.75 2.62 -3.13
CA GLU A 480 7.66 2.05 -1.80
C GLU A 480 8.86 2.46 -0.92
N TRP A 481 8.68 2.41 0.39
CA TRP A 481 9.71 2.70 1.38
C TRP A 481 9.66 1.73 2.58
N ASN A 482 10.77 1.58 3.30
CA ASN A 482 10.81 0.86 4.58
C ASN A 482 11.93 1.35 5.50
N ILE A 483 11.83 1.03 6.79
CA ILE A 483 12.90 1.24 7.78
C ILE A 483 13.55 -0.10 8.12
N ASP A 484 14.88 -0.13 8.11
CA ASP A 484 15.73 -1.26 8.53
C ASP A 484 15.40 -2.61 7.84
N GLY A 485 14.88 -2.56 6.61
CA GLY A 485 14.49 -3.76 5.87
C GLY A 485 13.19 -4.40 6.39
N GLY A 486 12.35 -3.63 7.07
CA GLY A 486 10.98 -4.01 7.42
C GLY A 486 10.08 -4.18 6.18
N GLY A 487 8.78 -4.40 6.43
CA GLY A 487 7.79 -4.49 5.34
C GLY A 487 7.74 -3.19 4.51
N TRP A 488 7.64 -3.32 3.19
CA TRP A 488 7.48 -2.20 2.27
C TRP A 488 6.13 -1.50 2.48
N GLN A 489 6.14 -0.17 2.37
CA GLN A 489 4.98 0.70 2.50
C GLN A 489 4.92 1.62 1.28
N SER A 490 3.74 1.82 0.69
CA SER A 490 3.57 2.69 -0.48
C SER A 490 3.79 4.18 -0.15
N ALA A 491 4.25 4.94 -1.14
CA ALA A 491 4.24 6.39 -1.18
C ALA A 491 3.29 6.87 -2.28
N SER A 492 2.61 8.00 -2.06
CA SER A 492 1.59 8.51 -2.97
C SER A 492 2.11 9.68 -3.80
N TRP A 493 1.81 9.69 -5.10
CA TRP A 493 2.12 10.79 -6.00
C TRP A 493 1.28 12.03 -5.67
N ASP A 494 1.92 13.19 -5.51
CA ASP A 494 1.23 14.45 -5.18
C ASP A 494 1.10 15.42 -6.38
N GLY A 495 1.56 15.00 -7.56
CA GLY A 495 1.65 15.85 -8.76
C GLY A 495 3.06 16.37 -9.06
N LEU A 496 4.01 16.22 -8.14
CA LEU A 496 5.40 16.61 -8.28
C LEU A 496 6.37 15.50 -7.86
N GLU A 497 6.08 14.80 -6.77
CA GLU A 497 6.91 13.73 -6.20
C GLU A 497 6.07 12.70 -5.44
N TYR A 498 6.71 11.64 -4.94
CA TYR A 498 6.07 10.64 -4.11
C TYR A 498 6.25 10.98 -2.63
N THR A 499 5.14 10.96 -1.88
CA THR A 499 5.11 11.39 -0.48
C THR A 499 4.53 10.32 0.44
N ALA A 500 5.09 10.23 1.64
CA ALA A 500 4.57 9.41 2.73
C ALA A 500 4.84 10.06 4.09
N THR A 501 4.29 9.49 5.16
CA THR A 501 4.58 9.93 6.54
C THR A 501 4.95 8.73 7.40
N TRP A 502 6.08 8.83 8.07
CA TRP A 502 6.59 7.83 9.00
C TRP A 502 6.41 8.29 10.45
N ASP A 503 5.80 7.45 11.29
CA ASP A 503 5.82 7.66 12.76
C ASP A 503 7.12 7.09 13.35
N SER A 504 8.10 7.95 13.59
CA SER A 504 9.40 7.54 14.11
C SER A 504 9.36 7.02 15.55
N THR A 505 8.26 7.18 16.29
CA THR A 505 8.10 6.58 17.64
C THR A 505 7.93 5.06 17.60
N THR A 506 7.72 4.50 16.42
CA THR A 506 7.61 3.05 16.19
C THR A 506 8.95 2.32 16.22
N VAL A 507 10.08 3.05 16.20
CA VAL A 507 11.43 2.50 16.31
C VAL A 507 12.15 3.07 17.55
N LEU A 508 13.20 2.39 18.00
CA LEU A 508 14.03 2.86 19.11
C LEU A 508 14.81 4.12 18.73
N ASP A 509 15.29 4.87 19.72
CA ASP A 509 16.22 5.98 19.46
C ASP A 509 17.57 5.43 19.00
N GLY A 510 18.10 5.97 17.90
CA GLY A 510 19.36 5.51 17.33
C GLY A 510 19.46 5.69 15.82
N SER A 511 20.47 5.07 15.22
CA SER A 511 20.67 5.10 13.76
C SER A 511 19.80 4.04 13.08
N HIS A 512 19.16 4.44 11.99
CA HIS A 512 18.31 3.59 11.15
C HIS A 512 18.66 3.78 9.67
N THR A 513 18.24 2.83 8.84
CA THR A 513 18.32 2.92 7.38
C THR A 513 16.91 3.09 6.82
N LEU A 514 16.67 4.19 6.09
CA LEU A 514 15.46 4.37 5.29
C LEU A 514 15.76 3.97 3.85
N ASN A 515 15.03 2.98 3.36
CA ASN A 515 15.12 2.51 1.98
C ASN A 515 13.92 3.01 1.19
N ALA A 516 14.12 3.33 -0.08
CA ALA A 516 13.07 3.62 -1.05
C ALA A 516 13.34 2.85 -2.34
N ARG A 517 12.28 2.43 -3.03
CA ARG A 517 12.36 1.88 -4.38
C ARG A 517 11.22 2.41 -5.24
N ALA A 518 11.48 2.55 -6.53
CA ALA A 518 10.50 2.81 -7.57
C ALA A 518 10.48 1.63 -8.53
N ILE A 519 9.29 1.20 -8.91
CA ILE A 519 9.04 0.09 -9.83
C ILE A 519 8.23 0.63 -11.00
N ASP A 520 8.72 0.43 -12.21
CA ASP A 520 8.08 0.92 -13.43
C ASP A 520 7.00 -0.03 -13.99
N SER A 521 6.38 0.35 -15.11
CA SER A 521 5.36 -0.48 -15.78
C SER A 521 5.92 -1.80 -16.35
N ASN A 522 7.23 -1.87 -16.56
CA ASN A 522 7.96 -3.05 -17.01
C ASN A 522 8.61 -3.81 -15.84
N LEU A 523 8.30 -3.47 -14.59
CA LEU A 523 8.84 -4.07 -13.36
C LEU A 523 10.36 -3.91 -13.15
N ALA A 524 11.05 -2.99 -13.82
CA ALA A 524 12.41 -2.66 -13.42
C ALA A 524 12.41 -1.77 -12.17
N GLU A 525 13.46 -1.94 -11.36
CA GLU A 525 13.57 -1.31 -10.05
C GLU A 525 14.73 -0.32 -10.02
N GLY A 526 14.43 0.88 -9.53
CA GLY A 526 15.39 1.86 -9.04
C GLY A 526 15.27 1.98 -7.53
N SER A 527 16.38 2.09 -6.81
CA SER A 527 16.35 2.21 -5.36
C SER A 527 17.36 3.22 -4.83
N ASP A 528 17.06 3.71 -3.62
CA ASP A 528 17.91 4.57 -2.83
C ASP A 528 17.82 4.19 -1.35
N ALA A 529 18.88 4.50 -0.60
CA ALA A 529 18.92 4.23 0.83
C ALA A 529 19.75 5.30 1.54
N ILE A 530 19.19 5.83 2.62
CA ILE A 530 19.82 6.87 3.45
C ILE A 530 19.90 6.45 4.91
N SER A 531 20.84 7.04 5.66
CA SER A 531 20.97 6.86 7.09
C SER A 531 20.28 8.00 7.85
N VAL A 532 19.41 7.66 8.79
CA VAL A 532 18.69 8.61 9.63
C VAL A 532 18.93 8.30 11.11
N THR A 533 18.77 9.30 11.98
CA THR A 533 18.84 9.11 13.43
C THR A 533 17.52 9.51 14.07
N THR A 534 16.95 8.67 14.94
CA THR A 534 15.74 8.96 15.72
C THR A 534 16.09 9.34 17.16
N ALA A 535 15.35 10.29 17.73
CA ALA A 535 15.46 10.74 19.12
C ALA A 535 14.08 11.16 19.64
N ASN A 536 13.20 10.17 19.85
CA ASN A 536 11.85 10.34 20.35
C ASN A 536 11.79 10.59 21.87
N GLY A 537 12.88 10.26 22.59
CA GLY A 537 12.92 10.33 24.05
C GLY A 537 12.28 9.10 24.68
N SER A 538 12.98 8.45 25.61
CA SER A 538 12.39 7.36 26.39
C SER A 538 11.42 7.92 27.44
N PRO A 539 10.20 7.36 27.58
CA PRO A 539 9.25 7.82 28.60
C PRO A 539 9.85 7.73 30.02
N GLU A 540 9.55 8.73 30.86
CA GLU A 540 10.18 8.94 32.18
C GLU A 540 9.22 8.57 33.34
N PHE A 541 9.73 8.09 34.47
CA PHE A 541 8.95 7.83 35.68
C PHE A 541 9.65 8.23 36.99
N THR A 542 8.85 8.48 38.04
CA THR A 542 9.30 8.87 39.39
C THR A 542 8.78 7.91 40.46
N VAL A 543 9.53 7.79 41.57
CA VAL A 543 8.99 7.29 42.83
C VAL A 543 8.33 8.45 43.54
N ASP A 544 7.00 8.43 43.63
CA ASP A 544 6.22 9.56 44.15
C ASP A 544 6.27 9.62 45.67
N ALA A 545 6.28 8.46 46.33
CA ALA A 545 6.34 8.37 47.79
C ALA A 545 6.93 7.06 48.29
N VAL A 546 7.53 7.12 49.48
CA VAL A 546 7.98 5.97 50.27
C VAL A 546 7.34 6.08 51.66
N ASN A 547 6.27 5.33 51.90
CA ASN A 547 5.54 5.35 53.16
C ASN A 547 6.01 4.21 54.05
N VAL A 548 6.58 4.52 55.22
CA VAL A 548 7.11 3.53 56.15
C VAL A 548 6.26 3.46 57.40
N SER A 549 6.00 2.25 57.89
CA SER A 549 5.18 2.02 59.09
C SER A 549 5.64 0.80 59.87
N ILE A 550 5.29 0.76 61.16
CA ILE A 550 5.55 -0.39 62.03
C ILE A 550 4.24 -0.98 62.50
N VAL A 551 4.07 -2.29 62.30
CA VAL A 551 2.92 -3.05 62.79
C VAL A 551 3.32 -3.85 64.04
N ASN A 552 2.57 -3.65 65.12
CA ASN A 552 2.83 -4.32 66.40
C ASN A 552 2.47 -5.80 66.36
N GLY A 553 3.39 -6.65 66.82
CA GLY A 553 3.22 -8.10 66.83
C GLY A 553 3.19 -8.72 68.24
N LYS A 554 2.66 -9.94 68.33
CA LYS A 554 2.55 -10.68 69.60
C LYS A 554 3.93 -10.84 70.26
N GLY A 555 4.03 -10.46 71.55
CA GLY A 555 5.29 -10.51 72.30
C GLY A 555 6.28 -9.40 71.95
N ASN A 556 5.78 -8.25 71.49
CA ASN A 556 6.57 -7.09 71.05
C ASN A 556 7.53 -7.40 69.90
N ARG A 557 7.16 -8.34 69.03
CA ARG A 557 7.89 -8.66 67.79
C ARG A 557 7.23 -7.93 66.63
N ASN A 558 7.58 -6.66 66.47
CA ASN A 558 6.98 -5.77 65.50
C ASN A 558 7.61 -5.97 64.12
N GLN A 559 6.96 -5.48 63.08
CA GLN A 559 7.41 -5.63 61.70
C GLN A 559 7.32 -4.28 60.98
N GLY A 560 8.41 -3.87 60.34
CA GLY A 560 8.43 -2.68 59.49
C GLY A 560 7.92 -2.99 58.09
N PHE A 561 7.18 -2.06 57.52
CA PHE A 561 6.69 -2.08 56.14
C PHE A 561 7.11 -0.79 55.45
N ALA A 562 7.51 -0.88 54.20
CA ALA A 562 7.71 0.25 53.29
C ALA A 562 6.82 0.03 52.07
N VAL A 563 6.01 1.02 51.75
CA VAL A 563 5.13 1.06 50.57
C VAL A 563 5.68 2.14 49.63
N VAL A 564 6.09 1.72 48.44
CA VAL A 564 6.68 2.59 47.42
C VAL A 564 5.67 2.76 46.29
N MET A 565 5.38 4.00 45.91
CA MET A 565 4.45 4.35 44.83
C MET A 565 5.21 4.95 43.65
N VAL A 566 4.87 4.54 42.43
CA VAL A 566 5.58 4.92 41.19
C VAL A 566 4.59 5.34 40.10
N SER A 567 4.86 6.45 39.44
CA SER A 567 4.06 6.96 38.32
C SER A 567 4.91 7.61 37.21
N ASP A 568 4.31 7.87 36.06
CA ASP A 568 4.89 8.70 34.98
C ASP A 568 4.51 10.19 35.10
N GLY A 569 3.99 10.62 36.25
CA GLY A 569 3.42 11.95 36.47
C GLY A 569 1.97 12.13 35.99
N SER A 570 1.41 11.18 35.24
CA SER A 570 0.02 11.18 34.78
C SER A 570 -0.78 9.95 35.27
N ALA A 571 -0.13 8.79 35.37
CA ALA A 571 -0.72 7.53 35.76
C ALA A 571 0.26 6.63 36.54
N ALA A 572 -0.28 5.79 37.42
CA ALA A 572 0.49 4.81 38.17
C ALA A 572 1.07 3.72 37.26
N LEU A 573 2.29 3.24 37.55
CA LEU A 573 3.03 2.34 36.66
C LEU A 573 3.22 0.92 37.22
N ASP A 574 2.64 -0.05 36.51
CA ASP A 574 2.85 -1.49 36.73
C ASP A 574 4.24 -1.95 36.27
N GLY A 575 4.79 -2.99 36.92
CA GLY A 575 5.98 -3.69 36.43
C GLY A 575 7.31 -2.99 36.68
N VAL A 576 7.37 -1.98 37.54
CA VAL A 576 8.62 -1.29 37.89
C VAL A 576 9.35 -2.08 38.97
N ALA A 577 10.56 -2.53 38.68
CA ALA A 577 11.39 -3.23 39.66
C ALA A 577 12.04 -2.21 40.63
N ILE A 578 11.74 -2.35 41.91
CA ILE A 578 12.26 -1.52 43.01
C ILE A 578 13.20 -2.35 43.87
N SER A 579 14.36 -1.79 44.20
CA SER A 579 15.25 -2.28 45.25
C SER A 579 15.56 -1.16 46.24
N GLY A 580 15.65 -1.49 47.52
CA GLY A 580 15.94 -0.51 48.56
C GLY A 580 16.36 -1.14 49.87
N THR A 581 16.84 -0.31 50.79
CA THR A 581 17.45 -0.74 52.05
C THR A 581 16.71 -0.18 53.26
N PHE A 582 16.37 -1.07 54.19
CA PHE A 582 15.91 -0.67 55.52
C PHE A 582 17.10 -0.34 56.42
N SER A 583 16.93 0.67 57.27
CA SER A 583 17.90 1.05 58.31
C SER A 583 17.22 1.45 59.62
N GLY A 584 17.93 1.28 60.75
CA GLY A 584 17.46 1.71 62.08
C GLY A 584 17.40 0.55 63.06
N GLY A 585 16.20 0.17 63.51
CA GLY A 585 16.04 -0.99 64.39
C GLY A 585 16.29 -2.35 63.71
N TRP A 586 16.48 -2.36 62.38
CA TRP A 586 16.90 -3.50 61.59
C TRP A 586 17.50 -3.02 60.26
N ASP A 587 18.62 -3.61 59.85
CA ASP A 587 19.28 -3.23 58.60
C ASP A 587 19.19 -4.37 57.57
N GLY A 588 18.85 -4.03 56.33
CA GLY A 588 18.94 -4.96 55.21
C GLY A 588 18.09 -4.60 54.00
N SER A 589 18.51 -5.11 52.84
CA SER A 589 17.89 -4.79 51.55
C SER A 589 16.68 -5.66 51.22
N ARG A 590 15.74 -5.09 50.48
CA ARG A 590 14.54 -5.74 49.94
C ARG A 590 14.28 -5.24 48.52
N SER A 591 13.59 -6.05 47.75
CA SER A 591 13.17 -5.72 46.39
C SER A 591 11.77 -6.26 46.11
N GLY A 592 11.11 -5.66 45.13
CA GLY A 592 9.82 -6.10 44.61
C GLY A 592 9.52 -5.41 43.28
N THR A 593 8.35 -5.70 42.73
CA THR A 593 7.87 -5.07 41.49
C THR A 593 6.52 -4.42 41.78
N THR A 594 6.29 -3.22 41.25
CA THR A 594 4.99 -2.56 41.38
C THR A 594 3.89 -3.36 40.69
N ASP A 595 2.67 -3.29 41.24
CA ASP A 595 1.48 -3.86 40.63
C ASP A 595 0.74 -2.83 39.74
N SER A 596 -0.44 -3.20 39.24
CA SER A 596 -1.27 -2.34 38.37
C SER A 596 -1.69 -1.01 39.01
N SER A 597 -1.54 -0.85 40.32
CA SER A 597 -1.78 0.41 41.04
C SER A 597 -0.52 1.26 41.23
N GLY A 598 0.62 0.83 40.68
CA GLY A 598 1.92 1.48 40.81
C GLY A 598 2.56 1.30 42.19
N GLU A 599 2.06 0.37 43.00
CA GLU A 599 2.49 0.17 44.38
C GLU A 599 3.34 -1.10 44.53
N VAL A 600 4.40 -1.02 45.33
CA VAL A 600 5.11 -2.20 45.85
C VAL A 600 5.31 -2.09 47.36
N SER A 601 4.98 -3.16 48.09
CA SER A 601 5.19 -3.26 49.53
C SER A 601 6.30 -4.24 49.88
N VAL A 602 7.29 -3.78 50.64
CA VAL A 602 8.38 -4.61 51.17
C VAL A 602 8.45 -4.51 52.68
N ASN A 603 8.96 -5.55 53.35
CA ASN A 603 8.90 -5.63 54.80
C ASN A 603 10.18 -6.22 55.44
N THR A 604 10.44 -5.78 56.67
CA THR A 604 11.46 -6.38 57.54
C THR A 604 10.99 -7.77 58.02
N PRO A 605 11.89 -8.63 58.56
CA PRO A 605 11.46 -9.73 59.41
C PRO A 605 10.80 -9.19 60.69
N LYS A 606 10.15 -10.04 61.47
CA LYS A 606 9.63 -9.64 62.80
C LYS A 606 10.79 -9.45 63.78
N VAL A 607 10.95 -8.24 64.29
CA VAL A 607 12.06 -7.83 65.17
C VAL A 607 11.53 -7.45 66.55
N LYS A 608 12.19 -7.95 67.61
CA LYS A 608 11.77 -7.69 68.99
C LYS A 608 12.07 -6.25 69.38
N ASN A 609 11.09 -5.55 69.94
CA ASN A 609 11.16 -4.15 70.37
C ASN A 609 11.52 -3.17 69.24
N LEU A 610 11.17 -3.47 67.98
CA LEU A 610 11.35 -2.53 66.88
C LEU A 610 10.44 -1.31 67.08
N SER A 611 11.06 -0.14 67.24
CA SER A 611 10.39 1.13 67.53
C SER A 611 10.63 2.22 66.48
N PHE A 612 11.63 2.05 65.61
CA PHE A 612 11.95 2.97 64.52
C PHE A 612 12.53 2.20 63.34
N ILE A 613 12.12 2.55 62.13
CA ILE A 613 12.70 2.03 60.90
C ILE A 613 12.58 3.06 59.76
N GLN A 614 13.59 3.12 58.90
CA GLN A 614 13.64 3.90 57.67
C GLN A 614 13.80 2.96 56.47
N PHE A 615 13.29 3.35 55.31
CA PHE A 615 13.55 2.67 54.04
C PHE A 615 13.95 3.69 52.98
N CYS A 616 15.02 3.39 52.23
CA CYS A 616 15.46 4.17 51.08
C CYS A 616 15.48 3.29 49.83
N VAL A 617 14.95 3.81 48.72
CA VAL A 617 15.03 3.20 47.39
C VAL A 617 16.46 3.40 46.86
N ASP A 618 17.14 2.29 46.58
CA ASP A 618 18.50 2.25 46.06
C ASP A 618 18.47 2.22 44.52
N SER A 619 17.47 1.58 43.91
CA SER A 619 17.28 1.55 42.46
C SER A 619 15.82 1.34 42.05
N ALA A 620 15.43 1.95 40.92
CA ALA A 620 14.18 1.66 40.23
C ALA A 620 14.45 1.45 38.72
N SER A 621 13.82 0.46 38.10
CA SER A 621 14.02 0.18 36.67
C SER A 621 12.81 -0.44 35.97
N LYS A 622 12.58 -0.04 34.72
CA LYS A 622 11.59 -0.63 33.81
C LYS A 622 12.14 -0.55 32.37
N ALA A 623 12.00 -1.63 31.59
CA ALA A 623 12.58 -1.71 30.25
C ALA A 623 11.91 -0.69 29.30
N GLY A 624 12.71 0.08 28.56
CA GLY A 624 12.24 1.14 27.67
C GLY A 624 11.84 2.44 28.36
N TRP A 625 12.12 2.58 29.67
CA TRP A 625 11.79 3.76 30.47
C TRP A 625 13.01 4.33 31.19
N THR A 626 12.99 5.64 31.42
CA THR A 626 14.02 6.36 32.19
C THR A 626 13.52 6.64 33.61
N PHE A 627 14.33 6.33 34.63
CA PHE A 627 14.01 6.65 36.03
C PHE A 627 14.54 8.03 36.41
N ASN A 628 13.65 8.94 36.81
CA ASN A 628 14.01 10.27 37.29
C ASN A 628 14.24 10.27 38.80
N ALA A 629 15.45 9.91 39.21
CA ALA A 629 15.82 9.91 40.63
C ALA A 629 15.75 11.31 41.26
N ALA A 630 16.04 12.38 40.50
CA ALA A 630 16.06 13.75 41.00
C ALA A 630 14.66 14.29 41.33
N GLY A 631 13.63 13.84 40.60
CA GLY A 631 12.22 14.16 40.86
C GLY A 631 11.54 13.22 41.86
N SER A 632 12.26 12.23 42.42
CA SER A 632 11.67 11.14 43.20
C SER A 632 11.83 11.32 44.71
N THR A 633 10.83 10.87 45.47
CA THR A 633 10.91 10.68 46.92
C THR A 633 11.62 9.36 47.22
N LEU A 634 12.92 9.39 47.48
CA LEU A 634 13.71 8.16 47.62
C LEU A 634 13.68 7.52 49.00
N CYS A 635 13.30 8.22 50.07
CA CYS A 635 13.33 7.68 51.44
C CYS A 635 12.09 8.06 52.26
N GLY A 636 11.73 7.19 53.22
CA GLY A 636 10.72 7.48 54.24
C GLY A 636 10.99 6.75 55.57
N ASP A 637 10.34 7.18 56.65
CA ASP A 637 10.50 6.61 57.99
C ASP A 637 9.18 6.34 58.73
N SER A 638 9.27 5.59 59.84
CA SER A 638 8.12 5.15 60.62
C SER A 638 7.48 6.21 61.51
N ASP A 639 8.07 7.40 61.62
CA ASP A 639 7.61 8.46 62.53
C ASP A 639 6.74 9.49 61.79
N GLY A 640 6.52 9.30 60.49
CA GLY A 640 5.69 10.17 59.67
C GLY A 640 6.34 11.51 59.33
N GLY A 641 7.67 11.61 59.54
CA GLY A 641 8.47 12.75 59.13
C GLY A 641 8.70 12.71 57.62
N GLY A 642 7.85 13.37 56.85
CA GLY A 642 8.25 13.81 55.52
C GLY A 642 9.44 14.75 55.68
N SER A 643 10.59 14.35 55.11
CA SER A 643 11.83 15.12 54.95
C SER A 643 12.95 14.89 55.98
N ALA A 644 13.48 13.66 56.05
CA ALA A 644 14.78 13.36 56.65
C ALA A 644 15.95 13.83 55.75
N PHE A 645 16.01 15.13 55.44
CA PHE A 645 17.04 15.72 54.57
C PHE A 645 17.79 16.90 55.26
N GLY A 646 19.06 17.07 54.89
CA GLY A 646 19.88 18.25 55.12
C GLY A 646 20.41 18.79 53.79
N SER A 647 21.48 19.57 53.81
CA SER A 647 22.15 20.06 52.59
C SER A 647 23.66 19.89 52.69
N VAL A 648 24.34 19.85 51.55
CA VAL A 648 25.80 19.82 51.47
C VAL A 648 26.26 21.00 50.61
N GLY A 649 27.05 21.91 51.19
CA GLY A 649 27.66 23.01 50.46
C GLY A 649 29.18 22.99 50.57
N GLY A 650 29.86 23.77 49.76
CA GLY A 650 31.32 23.89 49.83
C GLY A 650 31.91 24.56 48.61
N ASN A 651 33.24 24.55 48.52
CA ASN A 651 34.00 25.10 47.41
C ASN A 651 34.85 24.01 46.73
N VAL A 652 34.93 24.05 45.41
CA VAL A 652 35.85 23.23 44.60
C VAL A 652 36.90 24.15 43.99
N SER A 653 38.17 23.89 44.31
CA SER A 653 39.30 24.71 43.90
C SER A 653 40.41 23.87 43.27
N ASP A 654 41.25 24.51 42.45
CA ASP A 654 42.48 23.90 41.93
C ASP A 654 43.53 23.85 43.05
N GLU A 655 44.11 22.67 43.27
CA GLU A 655 45.03 22.40 44.39
C GLU A 655 46.30 23.28 44.36
N VAL A 656 46.73 23.73 43.16
CA VAL A 656 47.99 24.47 42.98
C VAL A 656 47.79 25.98 43.04
N THR A 657 46.72 26.48 42.43
CA THR A 657 46.43 27.91 42.24
C THR A 657 45.43 28.45 43.25
N ALA A 658 44.69 27.57 43.94
CA ALA A 658 43.56 27.89 44.81
C ALA A 658 42.44 28.68 44.12
N ALA A 659 42.40 28.69 42.78
CA ALA A 659 41.31 29.28 42.02
C ALA A 659 40.08 28.36 42.07
N GLY A 660 38.90 28.94 42.24
CA GLY A 660 37.65 28.18 42.15
C GLY A 660 37.47 27.57 40.76
N ILE A 661 37.07 26.30 40.71
CA ILE A 661 36.85 25.57 39.46
C ILE A 661 35.37 25.69 39.11
N PRO A 662 34.99 26.41 38.03
CA PRO A 662 33.59 26.55 37.64
C PRO A 662 33.08 25.33 36.88
N ASN A 663 31.78 25.04 37.03
CA ASN A 663 31.09 23.89 36.43
C ASN A 663 31.68 22.51 36.79
N ALA A 664 32.38 22.40 37.93
CA ALA A 664 32.68 21.09 38.51
C ALA A 664 31.37 20.45 38.96
N SER A 665 31.16 19.19 38.62
CA SER A 665 29.97 18.44 38.99
C SER A 665 30.21 17.77 40.34
N VAL A 666 29.41 18.14 41.34
CA VAL A 666 29.44 17.57 42.69
C VAL A 666 28.18 16.74 42.89
N SER A 667 28.33 15.49 43.34
CA SER A 667 27.22 14.56 43.53
C SER A 667 27.33 13.79 44.86
N THR A 668 26.18 13.42 45.43
CA THR A 668 26.09 12.53 46.60
C THR A 668 25.96 11.07 46.16
N ASP A 669 26.26 10.14 47.07
CA ASP A 669 25.99 8.71 46.92
C ASP A 669 24.50 8.36 46.79
N THR A 670 23.63 9.29 47.13
CA THR A 670 22.17 9.19 47.00
C THR A 670 21.61 9.91 45.77
N GLY A 671 22.48 10.37 44.86
CA GLY A 671 22.10 10.85 43.53
C GLY A 671 21.77 12.34 43.39
N GLN A 672 21.75 13.11 44.49
CA GLN A 672 21.61 14.56 44.42
C GLN A 672 22.91 15.19 43.89
N SER A 673 22.81 16.23 43.07
CA SER A 673 23.99 16.89 42.49
C SER A 673 23.81 18.39 42.28
N ALA A 674 24.93 19.10 42.17
CA ALA A 674 25.00 20.51 41.80
C ALA A 674 26.28 20.77 41.00
N ASN A 675 26.27 21.83 40.19
CA ASN A 675 27.48 22.33 39.54
C ASN A 675 28.00 23.55 40.30
N THR A 676 29.32 23.71 40.35
CA THR A 676 29.93 24.89 40.95
C THR A 676 29.74 26.15 40.12
N ASP A 677 29.62 27.28 40.80
CA ASP A 677 29.53 28.60 40.16
C ASP A 677 30.89 29.13 39.67
N SER A 678 30.94 30.39 39.22
CA SER A 678 32.18 31.01 38.72
C SER A 678 33.31 31.14 39.75
N PHE A 679 33.01 30.98 41.03
CA PHE A 679 33.96 31.04 42.15
C PHE A 679 34.25 29.66 42.76
N GLY A 680 33.70 28.58 42.19
CA GLY A 680 33.88 27.22 42.68
C GLY A 680 32.88 26.82 43.77
N ASP A 681 31.92 27.67 44.14
CA ASP A 681 30.98 27.38 45.22
C ASP A 681 29.83 26.49 44.72
N TYR A 682 29.39 25.54 45.54
CA TYR A 682 28.23 24.68 45.26
C TYR A 682 27.32 24.51 46.48
N LEU A 683 26.06 24.17 46.21
CA LEU A 683 25.07 23.79 47.21
C LEU A 683 24.16 22.69 46.66
N ILE A 684 24.17 21.52 47.32
CA ILE A 684 23.27 20.40 47.08
C ILE A 684 22.23 20.39 48.20
N SER A 685 20.96 20.65 47.83
CA SER A 685 19.82 20.56 48.74
C SER A 685 19.28 19.14 48.84
N ASP A 686 18.42 18.91 49.83
CA ASP A 686 17.63 17.67 49.98
C ASP A 686 18.49 16.39 50.04
N VAL A 687 19.64 16.47 50.71
CA VAL A 687 20.55 15.35 50.91
C VAL A 687 20.07 14.52 52.10
N PRO A 688 19.78 13.21 51.96
CA PRO A 688 19.28 12.39 53.06
C PRO A 688 20.20 12.39 54.28
N VAL A 689 19.63 12.46 55.48
CA VAL A 689 20.40 12.41 56.73
C VAL A 689 21.19 11.11 56.87
N GLY A 690 22.37 11.16 57.50
CA GLY A 690 23.28 10.03 57.65
C GLY A 690 24.69 10.33 57.13
N ASN A 691 25.58 9.33 57.20
CA ASN A 691 26.93 9.45 56.63
C ASN A 691 26.83 9.32 55.10
N ARG A 692 27.22 10.36 54.38
CA ARG A 692 27.11 10.47 52.91
C ARG A 692 28.46 10.65 52.29
N THR A 693 28.66 10.01 51.15
CA THR A 693 29.85 10.22 50.31
C THR A 693 29.55 11.24 49.23
N ILE A 694 30.36 12.28 49.17
CA ILE A 694 30.29 13.36 48.20
C ILE A 694 31.44 13.15 47.22
N SER A 695 31.13 13.10 45.94
CA SER A 695 32.10 12.94 44.86
C SER A 695 32.09 14.18 43.98
N VAL A 696 33.27 14.59 43.52
CA VAL A 696 33.39 15.72 42.60
C VAL A 696 34.20 15.32 41.37
N THR A 697 33.73 15.78 40.21
CA THR A 697 34.44 15.64 38.94
C THR A 697 34.50 16.98 38.24
N ALA A 698 35.64 17.30 37.65
CA ALA A 698 35.81 18.47 36.80
C ALA A 698 36.69 18.09 35.60
N SER A 699 36.34 18.61 34.43
CA SER A 699 37.12 18.35 33.21
C SER A 699 38.56 18.85 33.39
N GLY A 700 39.55 17.99 33.13
CA GLY A 700 40.96 18.30 33.33
C GLY A 700 41.50 18.01 34.73
N TYR A 701 40.68 17.55 35.66
CA TYR A 701 41.06 17.28 37.06
C TYR A 701 40.83 15.82 37.44
N GLN A 702 41.61 15.31 38.40
CA GLN A 702 41.36 14.02 39.02
C GLN A 702 40.12 14.14 39.91
N SER A 703 39.24 13.15 39.84
CA SER A 703 38.05 13.10 40.68
C SER A 703 38.42 12.80 42.13
N GLU A 704 37.74 13.46 43.06
CA GLU A 704 37.95 13.29 44.51
C GLU A 704 36.63 12.92 45.19
N ASN A 705 36.73 12.27 46.36
CA ASN A 705 35.57 11.97 47.20
C ASN A 705 35.85 12.21 48.68
N ALA A 706 34.81 12.58 49.42
CA ALA A 706 34.86 12.83 50.86
C ALA A 706 33.56 12.38 51.53
N SER A 707 33.63 11.86 52.76
CA SER A 707 32.44 11.50 53.53
C SER A 707 32.10 12.56 54.57
N THR A 708 30.82 12.86 54.75
CA THR A 708 30.32 13.78 55.78
C THR A 708 29.02 13.26 56.38
N THR A 709 28.77 13.57 57.66
CA THR A 709 27.47 13.30 58.28
C THR A 709 26.52 14.45 58.00
N VAL A 710 25.45 14.18 57.26
CA VAL A 710 24.36 15.12 57.01
C VAL A 710 23.33 14.97 58.12
N ASN A 711 23.07 16.07 58.82
CA ASN A 711 22.07 16.13 59.89
C ASN A 711 20.81 16.83 59.38
N GLU A 712 19.67 16.49 59.99
CA GLU A 712 18.36 17.01 59.60
C GLU A 712 18.33 18.54 59.62
N GLY A 713 17.87 19.14 58.51
CA GLY A 713 17.73 20.59 58.34
C GLY A 713 19.04 21.38 58.39
N ALA A 714 20.20 20.72 58.52
CA ALA A 714 21.50 21.36 58.64
C ALA A 714 22.26 21.32 57.30
N MET A 715 23.14 22.30 57.11
CA MET A 715 24.12 22.29 56.02
C MET A 715 25.44 21.71 56.52
N SER A 716 25.93 20.67 55.86
CA SER A 716 27.28 20.14 56.05
C SER A 716 28.21 20.76 55.01
N ILE A 717 29.40 21.21 55.44
CA ILE A 717 30.38 21.83 54.53
C ILE A 717 31.43 20.79 54.13
N VAL A 718 31.67 20.64 52.82
CA VAL A 718 32.69 19.77 52.24
C VAL A 718 33.42 20.52 51.13
N ASP A 719 34.68 20.86 51.36
CA ASP A 719 35.51 21.53 50.36
C ASP A 719 36.41 20.53 49.63
N PHE A 720 36.64 20.75 48.34
CA PHE A 720 37.52 19.94 47.51
C PHE A 720 38.64 20.79 46.89
N ALA A 721 39.86 20.27 46.96
CA ALA A 721 41.00 20.80 46.20
C ALA A 721 41.41 19.72 45.18
N LEU A 722 41.21 19.97 43.90
CA LEU A 722 41.44 18.98 42.84
C LEU A 722 42.82 19.16 42.22
N THR A 723 43.51 18.04 42.01
CA THR A 723 44.74 17.99 41.23
C THR A 723 44.41 17.88 39.74
N GLU A 724 45.04 18.66 38.87
CA GLU A 724 44.91 18.47 37.42
C GLU A 724 45.36 17.05 36.99
N THR A 725 44.57 16.39 36.14
CA THR A 725 44.94 15.08 35.58
C THR A 725 46.07 15.26 34.58
N ALA A 726 47.21 14.60 34.80
CA ALA A 726 48.37 14.61 33.91
C ALA A 726 48.13 13.80 32.61
N THR A 727 47.20 14.25 31.77
CA THR A 727 47.10 13.92 30.33
C THR A 727 46.28 14.99 29.61
N GLY A 728 46.97 15.87 28.87
CA GLY A 728 46.36 16.77 27.88
C GLY A 728 45.81 18.08 28.43
N GLY A 729 46.67 19.06 28.71
CA GLY A 729 46.22 20.42 29.05
C GLY A 729 45.39 21.08 27.94
N SER A 730 44.71 22.17 28.25
CA SER A 730 43.93 22.95 27.27
C SER A 730 44.67 24.24 26.86
N GLY A 731 44.41 24.74 25.66
CA GLY A 731 44.90 26.02 25.14
C GLY A 731 43.75 26.91 24.64
N SER A 732 44.05 27.88 23.80
CA SER A 732 43.04 28.79 23.22
C SER A 732 43.28 29.03 21.73
N ILE A 733 42.20 29.30 21.00
CA ILE A 733 42.24 29.65 19.57
C ILE A 733 41.67 31.05 19.42
N LYS A 734 42.46 31.99 18.86
CA LYS A 734 41.98 33.33 18.49
C LYS A 734 42.16 33.60 17.01
N GLY A 735 41.43 34.56 16.45
CA GLY A 735 41.57 34.81 15.03
C GLY A 735 40.67 35.89 14.47
N THR A 736 40.70 36.04 13.14
CA THR A 736 39.78 36.87 12.38
C THR A 736 39.14 36.12 11.23
N VAL A 737 37.89 36.47 10.91
CA VAL A 737 37.18 35.99 9.73
C VAL A 737 36.94 37.13 8.74
N THR A 738 37.23 36.89 7.45
CA THR A 738 37.04 37.85 6.34
C THR A 738 36.20 37.27 5.21
N ALA A 739 35.58 38.12 4.41
CA ALA A 739 34.94 37.70 3.15
C ALA A 739 35.97 37.53 2.03
N GLN A 740 35.69 36.62 1.10
CA GLN A 740 36.40 36.53 -0.18
C GLN A 740 36.11 37.81 -0.99
N GLY A 741 37.14 38.64 -1.22
CA GLY A 741 37.01 40.00 -1.77
C GLY A 741 37.33 41.12 -0.77
N GLY A 742 37.50 40.79 0.52
CA GLY A 742 37.88 41.73 1.56
C GLY A 742 36.70 42.21 2.41
N GLY A 743 36.99 42.64 3.65
CA GLY A 743 35.99 43.01 4.65
C GLY A 743 35.96 42.03 5.83
N LYS A 744 35.87 42.56 7.05
CA LYS A 744 35.80 41.75 8.28
C LYS A 744 34.37 41.29 8.51
N LEU A 745 34.17 40.01 8.79
CA LEU A 745 32.85 39.41 8.98
C LEU A 745 32.54 39.28 10.47
N SER A 746 31.50 39.98 10.93
CA SER A 746 30.92 39.87 12.27
C SER A 746 29.82 38.80 12.30
N GLY A 747 29.62 38.15 13.44
CA GLY A 747 28.54 37.16 13.64
C GLY A 747 28.76 35.82 12.94
N VAL A 748 29.97 35.55 12.44
CA VAL A 748 30.41 34.20 12.04
C VAL A 748 30.60 33.36 13.29
N THR A 749 29.98 32.18 13.34
CA THR A 749 30.21 31.17 14.38
C THR A 749 31.47 30.39 14.05
N VAL A 750 32.41 30.32 14.98
CA VAL A 750 33.64 29.52 14.88
C VAL A 750 33.61 28.46 15.97
N GLN A 751 33.64 27.18 15.57
CA GLN A 751 33.34 26.03 16.42
C GLN A 751 34.44 24.98 16.30
N VAL A 752 34.96 24.49 17.42
CA VAL A 752 35.79 23.27 17.46
C VAL A 752 34.85 22.06 17.36
N VAL A 753 35.10 21.13 16.45
CA VAL A 753 34.27 19.93 16.26
C VAL A 753 34.21 19.15 17.58
N GLY A 754 33.00 18.95 18.12
CA GLY A 754 32.78 18.28 19.41
C GLY A 754 33.20 19.09 20.65
N GLY A 755 33.49 20.39 20.52
CA GLY A 755 34.03 21.23 21.59
C GLY A 755 33.39 22.62 21.73
N SER A 756 34.19 23.61 22.11
CA SER A 756 33.73 24.99 22.36
C SER A 756 33.65 25.86 21.09
N SER A 757 32.83 26.92 21.13
CA SER A 757 32.70 27.92 20.06
C SER A 757 32.80 29.37 20.54
N SER A 758 32.96 30.27 19.56
CA SER A 758 32.91 31.72 19.74
C SER A 758 32.33 32.39 18.49
N GLN A 759 31.69 33.55 18.65
CA GLN A 759 31.25 34.38 17.52
C GLN A 759 32.22 35.54 17.26
N THR A 760 32.37 35.88 15.99
CA THR A 760 33.18 37.04 15.59
C THR A 760 32.52 38.37 15.94
N ASN A 761 33.29 39.30 16.49
CA ASN A 761 32.82 40.66 16.77
C ASN A 761 32.77 41.55 15.52
N LYS A 762 32.37 42.82 15.68
CA LYS A 762 32.30 43.81 14.57
C LYS A 762 33.61 44.02 13.81
N GLY A 763 34.76 43.71 14.41
CA GLY A 763 36.08 43.73 13.78
C GLY A 763 36.50 42.38 13.16
N GLY A 764 35.58 41.42 13.09
CA GLY A 764 35.77 40.05 12.62
C GLY A 764 36.60 39.17 13.54
N LYS A 765 36.88 39.58 14.78
CA LYS A 765 37.76 38.84 15.71
C LYS A 765 36.97 37.85 16.58
N TYR A 766 37.54 36.68 16.85
CA TYR A 766 37.01 35.68 17.77
C TYR A 766 38.09 35.15 18.73
N ASN A 767 37.68 34.55 19.85
CA ASN A 767 38.55 33.89 20.81
C ASN A 767 37.80 32.73 21.50
N ILE A 768 38.34 31.51 21.41
CA ILE A 768 37.81 30.27 22.01
C ILE A 768 38.83 29.84 23.09
N GLN A 769 38.38 29.72 24.33
CA GLN A 769 39.20 29.27 25.46
C GLN A 769 38.95 27.79 25.76
N ASN A 770 39.82 27.19 26.58
CA ASN A 770 39.71 25.81 27.06
C ASN A 770 39.62 24.77 25.94
N VAL A 771 40.30 25.02 24.82
CA VAL A 771 40.35 24.09 23.69
C VAL A 771 41.35 22.97 24.02
N PRO A 772 40.97 21.68 23.94
CA PRO A 772 41.90 20.60 24.26
C PRO A 772 43.21 20.69 23.45
N ALA A 773 44.36 20.51 24.09
CA ALA A 773 45.63 20.48 23.37
C ALA A 773 45.70 19.25 22.44
N GLY A 774 46.37 19.42 21.31
CA GLY A 774 46.40 18.46 20.22
C GLY A 774 45.76 18.98 18.94
N SER A 775 45.59 18.10 17.96
CA SER A 775 45.03 18.43 16.66
C SER A 775 43.52 18.65 16.77
N GLN A 776 43.06 19.86 16.50
CA GLN A 776 41.67 20.30 16.59
C GLN A 776 41.14 20.66 15.22
N THR A 777 39.94 20.19 14.89
CA THR A 777 39.22 20.61 13.69
C THR A 777 38.29 21.75 14.03
N VAL A 778 38.38 22.87 13.30
CA VAL A 778 37.63 24.10 13.55
C VAL A 778 36.86 24.50 12.31
N ILE A 779 35.56 24.77 12.49
CA ILE A 779 34.63 25.16 11.42
C ILE A 779 34.20 26.60 11.64
N ALA A 780 34.26 27.42 10.59
CA ALA A 780 33.69 28.76 10.55
C ALA A 780 32.47 28.77 9.63
N SER A 781 31.29 29.13 10.15
CA SER A 781 30.03 29.14 9.41
C SER A 781 29.23 30.41 9.65
N ARG A 782 28.57 30.88 8.59
CA ARG A 782 27.64 32.01 8.64
C ARG A 782 26.63 31.88 7.48
N PRO A 783 25.32 32.08 7.72
CA PRO A 783 24.33 32.11 6.65
C PRO A 783 24.69 33.09 5.52
N GLY A 784 24.51 32.66 4.27
CA GLY A 784 24.89 33.40 3.07
C GLY A 784 26.36 33.25 2.65
N TYR A 785 27.14 32.42 3.34
CA TYR A 785 28.53 32.11 3.02
C TYR A 785 28.79 30.61 3.06
N MET A 786 29.64 30.11 2.17
CA MET A 786 30.17 28.74 2.23
C MET A 786 30.99 28.57 3.52
N SER A 787 30.74 27.49 4.26
CA SER A 787 31.51 27.18 5.47
C SER A 787 32.95 26.79 5.12
N GLN A 788 33.88 27.05 6.04
CA GLN A 788 35.26 26.61 5.91
C GLN A 788 35.69 25.83 7.15
N GLN A 789 36.43 24.75 6.92
CA GLN A 789 37.00 23.90 7.95
C GLN A 789 38.53 23.93 7.87
N GLN A 790 39.20 24.07 9.02
CA GLN A 790 40.66 24.01 9.13
C GLN A 790 41.06 23.19 10.35
N VAL A 791 42.20 22.49 10.25
CA VAL A 791 42.80 21.75 11.36
C VAL A 791 43.93 22.57 11.96
N VAL A 792 43.98 22.69 13.29
CA VAL A 792 45.00 23.44 14.03
C VAL A 792 45.51 22.62 15.21
N ASN A 793 46.83 22.63 15.44
CA ASN A 793 47.41 22.00 16.61
C ASN A 793 47.47 23.00 17.77
N VAL A 794 46.72 22.74 18.85
CA VAL A 794 46.67 23.59 20.04
C VAL A 794 47.69 23.08 21.06
N GLN A 795 48.57 23.95 21.55
CA GLN A 795 49.48 23.60 22.64
C GLN A 795 48.80 23.85 23.99
N ALA A 796 49.04 22.97 24.96
CA ALA A 796 48.57 23.15 26.34
C ALA A 796 49.11 24.47 26.92
N GLY A 797 48.24 25.27 27.52
CA GLY A 797 48.49 26.62 28.01
C GLY A 797 48.75 27.68 26.92
N GLY A 798 48.81 27.28 25.64
CA GLY A 798 49.15 28.15 24.53
C GLY A 798 47.93 28.77 23.84
N THR A 799 48.12 29.93 23.19
CA THR A 799 47.14 30.51 22.28
C THR A 799 47.60 30.39 20.84
N VAL A 800 46.85 29.68 20.00
CA VAL A 800 47.08 29.61 18.56
C VAL A 800 46.21 30.61 17.81
N THR A 801 46.74 31.19 16.73
CA THR A 801 45.98 32.10 15.85
C THR A 801 45.53 31.37 14.59
N LEU A 802 44.23 31.35 14.31
CA LEU A 802 43.62 30.70 13.15
C LEU A 802 42.70 31.70 12.45
N ASN A 803 42.86 31.94 11.14
CA ASN A 803 42.03 32.90 10.40
C ASN A 803 41.26 32.20 9.29
N PHE A 804 40.02 32.64 9.05
CA PHE A 804 39.17 32.09 7.99
C PHE A 804 38.85 33.15 6.93
N THR A 805 38.71 32.71 5.68
CA THR A 805 38.13 33.53 4.61
C THR A 805 36.94 32.78 4.02
N LEU A 806 35.74 33.36 4.12
CA LEU A 806 34.51 32.73 3.64
C LEU A 806 34.09 33.31 2.29
N ALA A 807 33.74 32.44 1.35
CA ALA A 807 33.14 32.80 0.08
C ALA A 807 31.63 33.00 0.25
N PRO A 808 30.98 33.96 -0.44
CA PRO A 808 29.52 33.98 -0.54
C PRO A 808 29.02 32.63 -1.09
N SER A 809 27.90 32.14 -0.54
CA SER A 809 27.21 31.00 -1.14
C SER A 809 26.58 31.46 -2.47
N PRO A 810 26.63 30.65 -3.55
CA PRO A 810 25.95 30.95 -4.81
C PRO A 810 24.46 31.23 -4.64
#